data_AF-A0AAW9PSD9-F1
#
_entry.id   AF-A0AAW9PSD9-F1
#
_cell.length_a   1.000
_cell.length_b   1.000
_cell.length_c   1.000
_cell.angle_alpha   90.00
_cell.angle_beta   90.00
_cell.angle_gamma   90.00
#
_symmetry.space_group_name_H-M   'P 1'
#
loop_
_entity.id
_entity.type
_entity.pdbx_description
1 polymer ?
#
loop_
_entity_poly.entity_id
_entity_poly.type
_entity_poly.pdbx_seq_one_letter_code
_entity_poly.pdbx_strand_id
1 'polypeptide(L)'
;MTPHWHQIKSDNTDVHDILERIAAKVYEQDSTTVTISQADEVNLKLAIEYGYLESTNDRVSFVSSEIQLDYLTRYVADLLHQLWEDEVTFLDIFRQIASFRTHIGDPHKIVNLAIILITQEYGRDLVDLIIRAATLRNSDNLQEKMNFWKLYELFFELAPNLTVESKAILNLFDALGENFDRGRGQVYGIIENITSQSPEEAEYFYGELLLRSKSPVCHLLIDVLRGIANSDLPKAHQRALLLSESKEPIIRRLGICSLGNFDYSQDSSQILLGSTLERFKTLLESSDPETDYMLVRAYGELLRHTSEVETVIVELSNSPKPAIWKQVMDILFMQAVKANMQGWYGQTLLNLVLSHELSSEDLPHLDHCIEKYVVDKPEFTFQIIETLASRWKFARHEGYKRLPDGLNSTFIALSKNQKTMFTAKFTEWVASNHHHLHLLAFETNEYFNPIPVRTEGAEVDHNKNSFVILNKEVLDTLDEQIVCNILYRIAGYGIHASSLSALLLSSLKREQCSPKVISLVQQLLTSYVLYNYPRDAGDYLQKKLQEQNVTQLEKYVIQSALSNSNQYFEDRQKLPRLKELQPSSKQTYLLGLAHWKQQAEIMEKAEGRSIFAQMVTSVVYKYGRAFSSEHRGEFSEPSPFVLHSISTERPQGELIDPIGQAYQRLRWQSVDLRCSDNNDCEGGRNE
;
A
#
# COMPACT_ATOMS: atom_id res chain seq x y z
N MET A 1 -28.07 26.98 22.99
CA MET A 1 -28.16 25.81 22.07
C MET A 1 -29.04 24.67 22.58
N THR A 2 -29.67 24.78 23.76
CA THR A 2 -30.52 23.74 24.36
C THR A 2 -31.90 24.32 24.74
N PRO A 3 -32.81 24.48 23.77
CA PRO A 3 -34.06 25.23 23.97
C PRO A 3 -34.98 24.58 25.00
N HIS A 4 -35.06 23.24 25.05
CA HIS A 4 -35.93 22.54 25.99
C HIS A 4 -35.42 22.68 27.42
N TRP A 5 -34.10 22.66 27.59
CA TRP A 5 -33.49 22.87 28.91
C TRP A 5 -33.86 24.24 29.49
N HIS A 6 -33.70 25.33 28.72
CA HIS A 6 -34.03 26.68 29.21
C HIS A 6 -35.53 26.86 29.49
N GLN A 7 -36.38 26.34 28.60
CA GLN A 7 -37.82 26.41 28.77
C GLN A 7 -38.26 25.66 30.04
N ILE A 8 -37.83 24.41 30.21
CA ILE A 8 -38.23 23.60 31.37
C ILE A 8 -37.66 24.16 32.67
N LYS A 9 -36.43 24.68 32.66
CA LYS A 9 -35.84 25.35 33.84
C LYS A 9 -36.63 26.57 34.28
N SER A 10 -37.13 27.36 33.33
CA SER A 10 -37.98 28.53 33.59
C SER A 10 -39.37 28.13 34.08
N ASP A 11 -39.98 27.14 33.41
CA ASP A 11 -41.39 26.85 33.58
C ASP A 11 -41.66 25.89 34.74
N ASN A 12 -40.74 24.96 35.04
CA ASN A 12 -40.93 23.90 36.04
C ASN A 12 -39.59 23.50 36.72
N THR A 13 -39.14 24.29 37.69
CA THR A 13 -37.85 24.08 38.38
C THR A 13 -37.72 22.70 39.04
N ASP A 14 -38.79 22.20 39.68
CA ASP A 14 -38.77 20.87 40.33
C ASP A 14 -38.61 19.72 39.30
N VAL A 15 -39.17 19.89 38.09
CA VAL A 15 -39.06 18.91 37.00
C VAL A 15 -37.66 18.94 36.39
N HIS A 16 -37.11 20.14 36.23
CA HIS A 16 -35.75 20.37 35.73
C HIS A 16 -34.69 19.63 36.56
N ASP A 17 -34.73 19.76 37.89
CA ASP A 17 -33.77 19.10 38.81
C ASP A 17 -33.76 17.57 38.65
N ILE A 18 -34.92 16.97 38.37
CA ILE A 18 -35.03 15.51 38.15
C ILE A 18 -34.42 15.12 36.82
N LEU A 19 -34.72 15.88 35.77
CA LEU A 19 -34.21 15.59 34.43
C LEU A 19 -32.68 15.69 34.40
N GLU A 20 -32.07 16.61 35.15
CA GLU A 20 -30.61 16.67 35.32
C GLU A 20 -30.06 15.41 36.02
N ARG A 21 -30.69 14.95 37.11
CA ARG A 21 -30.28 13.72 37.80
C ARG A 21 -30.42 12.49 36.92
N ILE A 22 -31.50 12.41 36.13
CA ILE A 22 -31.71 11.29 35.20
C ILE A 22 -30.67 11.34 34.07
N ALA A 23 -30.36 12.50 33.50
CA ALA A 23 -29.29 12.65 32.52
C ALA A 23 -27.92 12.20 33.08
N ALA A 24 -27.60 12.58 34.32
CA ALA A 24 -26.39 12.13 35.01
C ALA A 24 -26.33 10.60 35.10
N LYS A 25 -27.44 9.95 35.49
CA LYS A 25 -27.52 8.49 35.59
C LYS A 25 -27.48 7.77 34.25
N VAL A 26 -28.11 8.35 33.21
CA VAL A 26 -28.05 7.88 31.82
C VAL A 26 -26.59 7.86 31.34
N TYR A 27 -25.83 8.91 31.66
CA TYR A 27 -24.39 8.99 31.39
C TYR A 27 -23.58 7.97 32.21
N GLU A 28 -23.77 7.89 33.53
CA GLU A 28 -23.01 6.96 34.39
C GLU A 28 -23.23 5.48 34.03
N GLN A 29 -24.42 5.12 33.53
CA GLN A 29 -24.80 3.74 33.26
C GLN A 29 -24.59 3.31 31.79
N ASP A 30 -24.22 4.23 30.89
CA ASP A 30 -24.16 3.96 29.42
C ASP A 30 -25.44 3.30 28.91
N SER A 31 -26.59 3.86 29.30
CA SER A 31 -27.91 3.33 28.94
C SER A 31 -28.95 4.41 28.70
N THR A 32 -29.84 4.21 27.73
CA THR A 32 -31.00 5.09 27.47
C THR A 32 -32.06 5.06 28.54
N THR A 33 -31.99 4.09 29.46
CA THR A 33 -32.97 3.88 30.52
C THR A 33 -32.25 3.70 31.86
N VAL A 34 -32.78 4.31 32.92
CA VAL A 34 -32.18 4.28 34.27
C VAL A 34 -33.10 3.53 35.22
N THR A 35 -32.54 2.66 36.07
CA THR A 35 -33.29 1.97 37.14
C THR A 35 -33.63 2.94 38.27
N ILE A 36 -34.90 2.97 38.67
CA ILE A 36 -35.43 3.89 39.68
C ILE A 36 -35.06 3.41 41.10
N SER A 37 -34.54 4.31 41.94
CA SER A 37 -34.44 4.07 43.38
C SER A 37 -35.74 4.48 44.08
N GLN A 38 -36.15 3.75 45.13
CA GLN A 38 -37.36 4.06 45.89
C GLN A 38 -37.36 5.47 46.54
N ALA A 39 -36.20 6.14 46.64
CA ALA A 39 -36.08 7.47 47.22
C ALA A 39 -36.49 8.62 46.26
N ASP A 40 -36.62 8.34 44.96
CA ASP A 40 -36.83 9.36 43.92
C ASP A 40 -38.28 9.39 43.36
N GLU A 41 -39.20 8.56 43.88
CA GLU A 41 -40.52 8.29 43.29
C GLU A 41 -41.48 9.49 43.23
N VAL A 42 -41.46 10.40 44.23
CA VAL A 42 -42.44 11.50 44.32
C VAL A 42 -42.23 12.51 43.20
N ASN A 43 -40.97 12.81 42.90
CA ASN A 43 -40.58 13.81 41.93
C ASN A 43 -40.66 13.23 40.50
N LEU A 44 -40.29 11.96 40.30
CA LEU A 44 -40.41 11.28 39.00
C LEU A 44 -41.83 11.29 38.42
N LYS A 45 -42.85 11.19 39.27
CA LYS A 45 -44.26 11.25 38.83
C LYS A 45 -44.59 12.56 38.12
N LEU A 46 -44.10 13.70 38.62
CA LEU A 46 -44.30 14.99 37.98
C LEU A 46 -43.65 15.00 36.59
N ALA A 47 -42.39 14.62 36.46
CA ALA A 47 -41.71 14.59 35.15
C ALA A 47 -42.39 13.66 34.13
N ILE A 48 -43.03 12.57 34.59
CA ILE A 48 -43.85 11.67 33.76
C ILE A 48 -45.20 12.31 33.40
N GLU A 49 -45.88 12.95 34.35
CA GLU A 49 -47.15 13.65 34.14
C GLU A 49 -47.03 14.81 33.15
N TYR A 50 -45.91 15.55 33.21
CA TYR A 50 -45.57 16.61 32.24
C TYR A 50 -45.10 16.06 30.88
N GLY A 51 -44.95 14.74 30.74
CA GLY A 51 -44.63 14.09 29.47
C GLY A 51 -43.17 14.20 29.03
N TYR A 52 -42.24 14.46 29.97
CA TYR A 52 -40.80 14.52 29.67
C TYR A 52 -40.09 13.19 29.87
N LEU A 53 -40.60 12.36 30.78
CA LEU A 53 -40.11 11.00 31.06
C LEU A 53 -41.21 9.95 30.86
N GLU A 54 -40.82 8.74 30.50
CA GLU A 54 -41.70 7.56 30.46
C GLU A 54 -41.12 6.46 31.35
N SER A 55 -41.99 5.64 31.95
CA SER A 55 -41.59 4.55 32.83
C SER A 55 -42.03 3.21 32.24
N THR A 56 -41.06 2.32 31.98
CA THR A 56 -41.30 0.97 31.45
C THR A 56 -40.51 -0.05 32.28
N ASN A 57 -41.20 -1.02 32.91
CA ASN A 57 -40.58 -2.12 33.67
C ASN A 57 -39.55 -1.65 34.73
N ASP A 58 -39.95 -0.73 35.61
CA ASP A 58 -39.10 -0.13 36.68
C ASP A 58 -37.87 0.65 36.19
N ARG A 59 -37.86 1.02 34.91
CA ARG A 59 -36.85 1.89 34.31
C ARG A 59 -37.49 3.14 33.72
N VAL A 60 -36.76 4.24 33.75
CA VAL A 60 -37.19 5.53 33.21
C VAL A 60 -36.33 5.93 32.02
N SER A 61 -36.97 6.39 30.95
CA SER A 61 -36.33 7.01 29.77
C SER A 61 -36.93 8.39 29.52
N PHE A 62 -36.19 9.22 28.78
CA PHE A 62 -36.74 10.45 28.20
C PHE A 62 -37.75 10.10 27.10
N VAL A 63 -38.89 10.81 27.07
CA VAL A 63 -39.93 10.63 26.03
C VAL A 63 -39.44 11.08 24.65
N SER A 64 -38.59 12.11 24.62
CA SER A 64 -38.02 12.67 23.38
C SER A 64 -36.50 12.58 23.39
N SER A 65 -35.93 12.11 22.28
CA SER A 65 -34.49 12.10 22.05
C SER A 65 -33.88 13.50 21.99
N GLU A 66 -34.66 14.53 21.64
CA GLU A 66 -34.21 15.93 21.63
C GLU A 66 -34.05 16.47 23.06
N ILE A 67 -35.00 16.17 23.94
CA ILE A 67 -34.92 16.55 25.37
C ILE A 67 -33.77 15.80 26.05
N GLN A 68 -33.62 14.51 25.74
CA GLN A 68 -32.49 13.71 26.21
C GLN A 68 -31.16 14.33 25.77
N LEU A 69 -31.04 14.69 24.49
CA LEU A 69 -29.84 15.32 23.94
C LEU A 69 -29.53 16.65 24.64
N ASP A 70 -30.51 17.53 24.83
CA ASP A 70 -30.34 18.82 25.52
C ASP A 70 -29.79 18.64 26.95
N TYR A 71 -30.42 17.75 27.73
CA TYR A 71 -30.04 17.53 29.13
C TYR A 71 -28.71 16.78 29.27
N LEU A 72 -28.42 15.80 28.40
CA LEU A 72 -27.12 15.13 28.38
C LEU A 72 -25.99 16.07 27.95
N THR A 73 -26.23 16.90 26.95
CA THR A 73 -25.27 17.91 26.51
C THR A 73 -24.94 18.87 27.64
N ARG A 74 -25.95 19.33 28.39
CA ARG A 74 -25.76 20.19 29.57
C ARG A 74 -24.99 19.51 30.68
N TYR A 75 -25.39 18.30 31.03
CA TYR A 75 -24.68 17.52 32.04
C TYR A 75 -23.20 17.30 31.67
N VAL A 76 -22.92 16.92 30.42
CA VAL A 76 -21.56 16.77 29.91
C VAL A 76 -20.81 18.11 29.89
N ALA A 77 -21.48 19.20 29.50
CA ALA A 77 -20.89 20.54 29.50
C ALA A 77 -20.48 20.98 30.91
N ASP A 78 -21.35 20.78 31.90
CA ASP A 78 -21.06 21.09 33.31
C ASP A 78 -19.93 20.21 33.86
N LEU A 79 -19.93 18.92 33.56
CA LEU A 79 -18.86 18.00 33.96
C LEU A 79 -17.51 18.43 33.40
N LEU A 80 -17.44 18.70 32.09
CA LEU A 80 -16.22 19.16 31.42
C LEU A 80 -15.80 20.57 31.90
N HIS A 81 -16.76 21.46 32.19
CA HIS A 81 -16.48 22.79 32.71
C HIS A 81 -15.86 22.73 34.12
N GLN A 82 -16.34 21.86 34.99
CA GLN A 82 -15.78 21.66 36.34
C GLN A 82 -14.33 21.16 36.28
N LEU A 83 -14.00 20.38 35.24
CA LEU A 83 -12.67 19.82 35.02
C LEU A 83 -11.78 20.70 34.13
N TRP A 84 -12.23 21.90 33.74
CA TRP A 84 -11.55 22.72 32.74
C TRP A 84 -10.10 23.10 33.11
N GLU A 85 -9.83 23.25 34.41
CA GLU A 85 -8.49 23.59 34.93
C GLU A 85 -7.64 22.36 35.29
N ASP A 86 -8.17 21.13 35.14
CA ASP A 86 -7.42 19.88 35.29
C ASP A 86 -7.37 19.18 33.94
N GLU A 87 -6.36 19.51 33.14
CA GLU A 87 -6.30 19.10 31.74
C GLU A 87 -6.19 17.58 31.57
N VAL A 88 -5.53 16.88 32.49
CA VAL A 88 -5.38 15.42 32.43
C VAL A 88 -6.73 14.75 32.66
N THR A 89 -7.42 15.12 33.73
CA THR A 89 -8.74 14.58 34.03
C THR A 89 -9.77 14.99 32.98
N PHE A 90 -9.69 16.22 32.47
CA PHE A 90 -10.52 16.69 31.36
C PHE A 90 -10.36 15.79 30.15
N LEU A 91 -9.12 15.55 29.69
CA LEU A 91 -8.85 14.77 28.49
C LEU A 91 -9.31 13.30 28.62
N ASP A 92 -9.17 12.72 29.81
CA ASP A 92 -9.64 11.37 30.08
C ASP A 92 -11.16 11.27 30.05
N ILE A 93 -11.87 12.22 30.68
CA ILE A 93 -13.34 12.28 30.67
C ILE A 93 -13.84 12.59 29.25
N PHE A 94 -13.22 13.54 28.56
CA PHE A 94 -13.49 13.86 27.16
C PHE A 94 -13.39 12.62 26.27
N ARG A 95 -12.31 11.83 26.41
CA ARG A 95 -12.18 10.58 25.64
C ARG A 95 -13.30 9.61 26.01
N GLN A 96 -13.60 9.44 27.30
CA GLN A 96 -14.66 8.52 27.75
C GLN A 96 -15.99 8.88 27.07
N ILE A 97 -16.37 10.17 27.09
CA ILE A 97 -17.59 10.66 26.43
C ILE A 97 -17.52 10.47 24.91
N ALA A 98 -16.39 10.78 24.26
CA ALA A 98 -16.22 10.58 22.82
C ALA A 98 -16.20 9.09 22.40
N SER A 99 -15.95 8.18 23.35
CA SER A 99 -15.95 6.72 23.13
C SER A 99 -17.24 6.02 23.54
N PHE A 100 -18.18 6.77 24.11
CA PHE A 100 -19.45 6.29 24.63
C PHE A 100 -20.24 5.60 23.50
N ARG A 101 -20.63 4.33 23.66
CA ARG A 101 -21.10 3.51 22.53
C ARG A 101 -22.60 3.66 22.28
N THR A 102 -22.95 4.04 21.04
CA THR A 102 -24.16 3.73 20.21
C THR A 102 -25.58 3.73 20.78
N HIS A 103 -25.82 3.64 22.08
CA HIS A 103 -27.16 3.50 22.64
C HIS A 103 -27.84 4.86 22.85
N ILE A 104 -27.08 5.93 23.11
CA ILE A 104 -27.61 7.24 23.52
C ILE A 104 -27.47 8.31 22.40
N GLY A 105 -27.68 7.89 21.15
CA GLY A 105 -27.58 8.76 19.98
C GLY A 105 -26.14 8.88 19.45
N ASP A 106 -25.84 10.01 18.80
CA ASP A 106 -24.53 10.31 18.24
C ASP A 106 -23.64 10.97 19.31
N PRO A 107 -22.66 10.25 19.90
CA PRO A 107 -21.81 10.77 20.98
C PRO A 107 -20.97 11.96 20.52
N HIS A 108 -20.58 11.99 19.24
CA HIS A 108 -19.88 13.14 18.67
C HIS A 108 -20.76 14.38 18.75
N LYS A 109 -22.04 14.27 18.41
CA LYS A 109 -22.97 15.39 18.51
C LYS A 109 -23.09 15.95 19.94
N ILE A 110 -23.15 15.08 20.96
CA ILE A 110 -23.21 15.51 22.37
C ILE A 110 -21.95 16.28 22.76
N VAL A 111 -20.77 15.71 22.47
CA VAL A 111 -19.48 16.34 22.80
C VAL A 111 -19.33 17.67 22.07
N ASN A 112 -19.67 17.71 20.77
CA ASN A 112 -19.60 18.91 19.94
C ASN A 112 -20.46 20.04 20.54
N LEU A 113 -21.72 19.74 20.85
CA LEU A 113 -22.63 20.71 21.45
C LEU A 113 -22.16 21.14 22.86
N ALA A 114 -21.63 20.21 23.67
CA ALA A 114 -21.16 20.51 25.01
C ALA A 114 -19.96 21.46 24.98
N ILE A 115 -18.99 21.24 24.10
CA ILE A 115 -17.85 22.14 23.92
C ILE A 115 -18.30 23.52 23.41
N ILE A 116 -19.27 23.59 22.48
CA ILE A 116 -19.83 24.87 22.04
C ILE A 116 -20.52 25.59 23.22
N LEU A 117 -21.28 24.89 24.05
CA LEU A 117 -21.90 25.48 25.24
C LEU A 117 -20.84 26.01 26.22
N ILE A 118 -19.79 25.25 26.51
CA ILE A 118 -18.71 25.66 27.41
C ILE A 118 -18.02 26.93 26.91
N THR A 119 -17.75 26.99 25.61
CA THR A 119 -17.08 28.15 25.01
C THR A 119 -17.98 29.38 24.95
N GLN A 120 -19.23 29.24 24.50
CA GLN A 120 -20.15 30.37 24.30
C GLN A 120 -20.80 30.89 25.59
N GLU A 121 -21.26 29.99 26.48
CA GLU A 121 -22.03 30.39 27.66
C GLU A 121 -21.17 30.56 28.90
N TYR A 122 -20.13 29.73 29.05
CA TYR A 122 -19.21 29.82 30.19
C TYR A 122 -17.95 30.64 29.89
N GLY A 123 -17.82 31.15 28.65
CA GLY A 123 -16.72 32.03 28.25
C GLY A 123 -15.35 31.37 28.32
N ARG A 124 -15.28 30.04 28.16
CA ARG A 124 -14.02 29.29 28.22
C ARG A 124 -13.31 29.29 26.87
N ASP A 125 -12.00 29.54 26.89
CA ASP A 125 -11.18 29.55 25.67
C ASP A 125 -10.69 28.14 25.33
N LEU A 126 -11.35 27.51 24.35
CA LEU A 126 -10.99 26.18 23.88
C LEU A 126 -9.58 26.14 23.26
N VAL A 127 -9.12 27.22 22.64
CA VAL A 127 -7.78 27.25 22.04
C VAL A 127 -6.71 27.25 23.13
N ASP A 128 -6.91 28.02 24.19
CA ASP A 128 -6.04 28.00 25.36
C ASP A 128 -5.97 26.59 25.98
N LEU A 129 -7.11 25.92 26.15
CA LEU A 129 -7.14 24.53 26.63
C LEU A 129 -6.31 23.59 25.76
N ILE A 130 -6.41 23.71 24.43
CA ILE A 130 -5.65 22.86 23.50
C ILE A 130 -4.16 23.20 23.55
N ILE A 131 -3.79 24.48 23.69
CA ILE A 131 -2.39 24.90 23.89
C ILE A 131 -1.85 24.26 25.17
N ARG A 132 -2.56 24.37 26.29
CA ARG A 132 -2.18 23.74 27.57
C ARG A 132 -2.05 22.21 27.41
N ALA A 133 -3.04 21.56 26.79
CA ALA A 133 -3.01 20.13 26.51
C ALA A 133 -1.85 19.71 25.58
N ALA A 134 -1.48 20.54 24.61
CA ALA A 134 -0.35 20.29 23.72
C ALA A 134 0.98 20.30 24.49
N THR A 135 1.12 21.11 25.54
CA THR A 135 2.34 21.11 26.38
C THR A 135 2.49 19.83 27.21
N LEU A 136 1.38 19.22 27.64
CA LEU A 136 1.37 17.94 28.38
C LEU A 136 1.78 16.76 27.51
N ARG A 137 1.62 16.86 26.19
CA ARG A 137 1.96 15.82 25.21
C ARG A 137 3.43 15.38 25.23
N ASN A 138 4.33 16.20 25.77
CA ASN A 138 5.73 15.84 25.92
C ASN A 138 5.97 14.77 27.01
N SER A 139 4.92 14.30 27.69
CA SER A 139 4.99 13.12 28.57
C SER A 139 5.21 11.82 27.76
N ASP A 140 5.80 10.80 28.40
CA ASP A 140 5.99 9.48 27.79
C ASP A 140 4.69 8.66 27.68
N ASN A 141 3.56 9.20 28.17
CA ASN A 141 2.29 8.50 28.21
C ASN A 141 1.59 8.49 26.84
N LEU A 142 1.53 7.30 26.22
CA LEU A 142 0.89 7.09 24.91
C LEU A 142 -0.62 7.40 24.95
N GLN A 143 -1.27 7.23 26.10
CA GLN A 143 -2.70 7.46 26.27
C GLN A 143 -3.04 8.96 26.26
N GLU A 144 -2.27 9.78 26.97
CA GLU A 144 -2.42 11.24 26.97
C GLU A 144 -2.24 11.81 25.56
N LYS A 145 -1.28 11.26 24.79
CA LYS A 145 -1.07 11.63 23.39
C LYS A 145 -2.30 11.36 22.52
N MET A 146 -2.96 10.22 22.69
CA MET A 146 -4.18 9.88 21.93
C MET A 146 -5.36 10.79 22.29
N ASN A 147 -5.52 11.13 23.58
CA ASN A 147 -6.61 12.00 24.02
C ASN A 147 -6.49 13.41 23.45
N PHE A 148 -5.27 13.96 23.45
CA PHE A 148 -4.98 15.26 22.86
C PHE A 148 -5.42 15.34 21.39
N TRP A 149 -5.06 14.35 20.56
CA TRP A 149 -5.38 14.38 19.13
C TRP A 149 -6.88 14.35 18.86
N LYS A 150 -7.67 13.66 19.67
CA LYS A 150 -9.14 13.68 19.54
C LYS A 150 -9.73 15.05 19.84
N LEU A 151 -9.22 15.73 20.89
CA LEU A 151 -9.66 17.09 21.21
C LEU A 151 -9.23 18.08 20.11
N TYR A 152 -8.03 17.89 19.56
CA TYR A 152 -7.51 18.66 18.45
C TYR A 152 -8.34 18.50 17.17
N GLU A 153 -8.67 17.26 16.79
CA GLU A 153 -9.57 16.97 15.66
C GLU A 153 -10.94 17.61 15.86
N LEU A 154 -11.52 17.46 17.06
CA LEU A 154 -12.80 18.08 17.40
C LEU A 154 -12.77 19.61 17.26
N PHE A 155 -11.71 20.26 17.75
CA PHE A 155 -11.59 21.71 17.63
C PHE A 155 -11.73 22.19 16.20
N PHE A 156 -11.16 21.47 15.23
CA PHE A 156 -11.28 21.83 13.82
C PHE A 156 -12.71 21.62 13.30
N GLU A 157 -13.39 20.55 13.70
CA GLU A 157 -14.80 20.37 13.35
C GLU A 157 -15.68 21.52 13.88
N LEU A 158 -15.34 22.06 15.05
CA LEU A 158 -16.11 23.11 15.71
C LEU A 158 -15.68 24.53 15.30
N ALA A 159 -14.44 24.73 14.86
CA ALA A 159 -13.85 26.04 14.59
C ALA A 159 -14.74 26.96 13.72
N PRO A 160 -15.44 26.49 12.66
CA PRO A 160 -16.35 27.34 11.89
C PRO A 160 -17.51 27.94 12.68
N ASN A 161 -17.89 27.31 13.80
CA ASN A 161 -19.01 27.73 14.66
C ASN A 161 -18.54 28.47 15.92
N LEU A 162 -17.23 28.57 16.12
CA LEU A 162 -16.62 29.23 17.28
C LEU A 162 -16.05 30.57 16.84
N THR A 163 -16.30 31.60 17.64
CA THR A 163 -15.62 32.89 17.50
C THR A 163 -14.22 32.75 18.08
N VAL A 164 -13.27 32.31 17.26
CA VAL A 164 -11.88 32.13 17.68
C VAL A 164 -11.05 33.27 17.12
N GLU A 165 -10.32 33.98 17.97
CA GLU A 165 -9.38 35.00 17.52
C GLU A 165 -8.24 34.36 16.70
N SER A 166 -7.95 34.89 15.51
CA SER A 166 -6.89 34.37 14.65
C SER A 166 -5.51 34.34 15.31
N LYS A 167 -5.27 35.27 16.25
CA LYS A 167 -4.05 35.26 17.08
C LYS A 167 -3.94 33.99 17.93
N ALA A 168 -5.04 33.54 18.52
CA ALA A 168 -5.06 32.32 19.34
C ALA A 168 -4.75 31.09 18.47
N ILE A 169 -5.31 31.03 17.25
CA ILE A 169 -5.05 29.94 16.29
C ILE A 169 -3.57 29.87 15.93
N LEU A 170 -2.92 31.01 15.67
CA LEU A 170 -1.48 31.03 15.39
C LEU A 170 -0.64 30.59 16.60
N ASN A 171 -1.00 31.04 17.81
CA ASN A 171 -0.32 30.60 19.03
C ASN A 171 -0.46 29.08 19.23
N LEU A 172 -1.61 28.51 18.87
CA LEU A 172 -1.82 27.07 18.90
C LEU A 172 -0.87 26.35 17.93
N PHE A 173 -0.71 26.81 16.71
CA PHE A 173 0.22 26.18 15.78
C PHE A 173 1.67 26.29 16.22
N ASP A 174 2.06 27.44 16.79
CA ASP A 174 3.40 27.59 17.39
C ASP A 174 3.62 26.59 18.53
N ALA A 175 2.62 26.38 19.39
CA ALA A 175 2.69 25.42 20.49
C ALA A 175 2.82 23.96 19.99
N LEU A 176 2.29 23.64 18.81
CA LEU A 176 2.37 22.30 18.21
C LEU A 176 3.68 22.04 17.48
N GLY A 177 4.39 23.09 17.06
CA GLY A 177 5.61 23.00 16.27
C GLY A 177 5.41 22.15 15.02
N GLU A 178 6.36 21.28 14.68
CA GLU A 178 6.29 20.40 13.49
C GLU A 178 5.12 19.40 13.49
N ASN A 179 4.40 19.26 14.60
CA ASN A 179 3.35 18.26 14.71
C ASN A 179 1.95 18.74 14.27
N PHE A 180 1.75 20.02 13.96
CA PHE A 180 0.42 20.51 13.55
C PHE A 180 -0.09 19.76 12.31
N ASP A 181 0.81 19.29 11.43
CA ASP A 181 0.48 18.58 10.19
C ASP A 181 -0.03 17.14 10.40
N ARG A 182 0.01 16.60 11.64
CA ARG A 182 -0.58 15.29 11.93
C ARG A 182 -2.11 15.25 11.83
N GLY A 183 -2.76 16.41 11.81
CA GLY A 183 -4.23 16.58 11.71
C GLY A 183 -4.84 16.33 10.32
N ARG A 184 -4.23 15.49 9.48
CA ARG A 184 -4.80 15.01 8.18
C ARG A 184 -5.42 16.10 7.29
N GLY A 185 -4.78 17.25 7.20
CA GLY A 185 -5.20 18.35 6.34
C GLY A 185 -6.47 19.10 6.74
N GLN A 186 -7.07 18.82 7.90
CA GLN A 186 -8.22 19.57 8.43
C GLN A 186 -7.84 21.03 8.73
N VAL A 187 -6.63 21.25 9.25
CA VAL A 187 -6.07 22.59 9.54
C VAL A 187 -6.12 23.49 8.31
N TYR A 188 -5.67 22.97 7.17
CA TYR A 188 -5.60 23.67 5.89
C TYR A 188 -6.98 24.16 5.44
N GLY A 189 -8.00 23.30 5.50
CA GLY A 189 -9.37 23.65 5.10
C GLY A 189 -10.01 24.73 5.98
N ILE A 190 -9.64 24.81 7.26
CA ILE A 190 -10.22 25.79 8.19
C ILE A 190 -9.59 27.16 8.03
N ILE A 191 -8.26 27.22 7.86
CA ILE A 191 -7.59 28.49 7.57
C ILE A 191 -8.10 29.07 6.25
N GLU A 192 -8.25 28.24 5.22
CA GLU A 192 -8.91 28.65 3.98
C GLU A 192 -10.33 29.19 4.23
N ASN A 193 -11.17 28.44 4.95
CA ASN A 193 -12.55 28.84 5.22
C ASN A 193 -12.63 30.17 5.98
N ILE A 194 -11.90 30.32 7.09
CA ILE A 194 -11.86 31.57 7.88
C ILE A 194 -11.44 32.75 7.01
N THR A 195 -10.36 32.59 6.24
CA THR A 195 -9.82 33.68 5.40
C THR A 195 -10.69 33.99 4.19
N SER A 196 -11.48 33.03 3.69
CA SER A 196 -12.49 33.29 2.66
C SER A 196 -13.72 34.06 3.15
N GLN A 197 -14.04 33.95 4.44
CA GLN A 197 -15.21 34.60 5.03
C GLN A 197 -14.93 36.01 5.55
N SER A 198 -13.69 36.29 5.97
CA SER A 198 -13.28 37.59 6.53
C SER A 198 -12.01 38.13 5.88
N PRO A 199 -12.10 39.20 5.08
CA PRO A 199 -10.93 39.86 4.52
C PRO A 199 -9.95 40.38 5.59
N GLU A 200 -10.45 40.83 6.75
CA GLU A 200 -9.61 41.32 7.85
C GLU A 200 -8.76 40.19 8.44
N GLU A 201 -9.36 39.01 8.66
CA GLU A 201 -8.64 37.84 9.15
C GLU A 201 -7.64 37.32 8.11
N ALA A 202 -8.00 37.38 6.83
CA ALA A 202 -7.08 37.03 5.76
C ALA A 202 -5.84 37.94 5.71
N GLU A 203 -6.01 39.26 5.89
CA GLU A 203 -4.90 40.20 6.00
C GLU A 203 -4.03 39.90 7.24
N TYR A 204 -4.67 39.63 8.37
CA TYR A 204 -3.98 39.31 9.62
C TYR A 204 -3.12 38.05 9.48
N PHE A 205 -3.69 36.93 9.04
CA PHE A 205 -2.96 35.68 8.83
C PHE A 205 -1.84 35.84 7.79
N TYR A 206 -2.11 36.53 6.68
CA TYR A 206 -1.12 36.77 5.63
C TYR A 206 0.09 37.54 6.18
N GLY A 207 -0.14 38.63 6.92
CA GLY A 207 0.93 39.42 7.52
C GLY A 207 1.73 38.66 8.57
N GLU A 208 1.04 38.01 9.51
CA GLU A 208 1.68 37.30 10.62
C GLU A 208 2.49 36.08 10.16
N LEU A 209 1.97 35.29 9.22
CA LEU A 209 2.69 34.11 8.71
C LEU A 209 3.93 34.49 7.90
N LEU A 210 3.91 35.64 7.20
CA LEU A 210 5.09 36.17 6.51
C LEU A 210 6.19 36.60 7.47
N LEU A 211 5.83 37.20 8.61
CA LEU A 211 6.79 37.53 9.67
C LEU A 211 7.43 36.27 10.30
N ARG A 212 6.79 35.11 10.12
CA ARG A 212 7.20 33.81 10.65
C ARG A 212 7.78 32.88 9.58
N SER A 213 8.49 33.42 8.58
CA SER A 213 9.04 32.65 7.44
C SER A 213 9.89 31.43 7.82
N LYS A 214 10.47 31.41 9.02
CA LYS A 214 11.27 30.31 9.57
C LYS A 214 10.46 29.24 10.32
N SER A 215 9.20 29.51 10.63
CA SER A 215 8.34 28.58 11.36
C SER A 215 7.65 27.61 10.38
N PRO A 216 7.50 26.32 10.73
CA PRO A 216 6.74 25.36 9.94
C PRO A 216 5.31 25.83 9.61
N VAL A 217 4.72 26.66 10.48
CA VAL A 217 3.36 27.20 10.30
C VAL A 217 3.24 28.13 9.09
N CYS A 218 4.37 28.66 8.56
CA CYS A 218 4.38 29.50 7.37
C CYS A 218 3.78 28.77 6.15
N HIS A 219 3.79 27.44 6.12
CA HIS A 219 3.15 26.65 5.07
C HIS A 219 1.64 26.90 4.92
N LEU A 220 0.96 27.31 6.00
CA LEU A 220 -0.45 27.70 5.99
C LEU A 220 -0.74 28.92 5.12
N LEU A 221 0.29 29.67 4.70
CA LEU A 221 0.15 30.81 3.80
C LEU A 221 -0.46 30.40 2.45
N ILE A 222 -0.27 29.14 2.02
CA ILE A 222 -0.91 28.59 0.83
C ILE A 222 -2.43 28.60 0.99
N ASP A 223 -2.94 28.14 2.14
CA ASP A 223 -4.37 28.07 2.42
C ASP A 223 -4.98 29.44 2.69
N VAL A 224 -4.25 30.34 3.33
CA VAL A 224 -4.65 31.76 3.46
C VAL A 224 -4.83 32.38 2.08
N LEU A 225 -3.87 32.18 1.17
CA LEU A 225 -3.96 32.71 -0.19
C LEU A 225 -5.10 32.05 -0.97
N ARG A 226 -5.36 30.76 -0.78
CA ARG A 226 -6.50 30.07 -1.38
C ARG A 226 -7.83 30.64 -0.86
N GLY A 227 -7.93 30.91 0.44
CA GLY A 227 -9.10 31.54 1.03
C GLY A 227 -9.33 32.97 0.50
N ILE A 228 -8.27 33.77 0.38
CA ILE A 228 -8.36 35.08 -0.29
C ILE A 228 -8.84 34.90 -1.72
N ALA A 229 -8.30 33.93 -2.48
CA ALA A 229 -8.66 33.70 -3.87
C ALA A 229 -10.14 33.36 -4.07
N ASN A 230 -10.77 32.69 -3.10
CA ASN A 230 -12.21 32.40 -3.11
C ASN A 230 -13.07 33.68 -3.07
N SER A 231 -12.54 34.79 -2.55
CA SER A 231 -13.23 36.09 -2.47
C SER A 231 -12.72 37.12 -3.49
N ASP A 232 -11.42 37.13 -3.77
CA ASP A 232 -10.72 38.08 -4.65
C ASP A 232 -9.46 37.42 -5.25
N LEU A 233 -9.68 36.62 -6.29
CA LEU A 233 -8.61 35.92 -7.02
C LEU A 233 -7.50 36.86 -7.55
N PRO A 234 -7.79 38.00 -8.21
CA PRO A 234 -6.73 38.92 -8.65
C PRO A 234 -5.80 39.38 -7.52
N LYS A 235 -6.36 39.69 -6.33
CA LYS A 235 -5.57 40.10 -5.18
C LYS A 235 -4.70 38.97 -4.63
N ALA A 236 -5.27 37.76 -4.48
CA ALA A 236 -4.52 36.58 -4.06
C ALA A 236 -3.40 36.23 -5.05
N HIS A 237 -3.70 36.31 -6.36
CA HIS A 237 -2.75 36.07 -7.44
C HIS A 237 -1.57 37.04 -7.40
N GLN A 238 -1.85 38.35 -7.31
CA GLN A 238 -0.79 39.36 -7.20
C GLN A 238 0.12 39.10 -6.01
N ARG A 239 -0.44 38.71 -4.86
CA ARG A 239 0.35 38.37 -3.67
C ARG A 239 1.21 37.14 -3.88
N ALA A 240 0.64 36.06 -4.40
CA ALA A 240 1.39 34.84 -4.68
C ALA A 240 2.51 35.09 -5.70
N LEU A 241 2.29 35.96 -6.69
CA LEU A 241 3.30 36.39 -7.64
C LEU A 241 4.46 37.10 -6.94
N LEU A 242 4.18 38.07 -6.07
CA LEU A 242 5.19 38.76 -5.26
C LEU A 242 5.97 37.79 -4.35
N LEU A 243 5.28 36.82 -3.74
CA LEU A 243 5.95 35.81 -2.93
C LEU A 243 6.89 34.94 -3.76
N SER A 244 6.48 34.56 -4.98
CA SER A 244 7.31 33.79 -5.92
C SER A 244 8.58 34.54 -6.36
N GLU A 245 8.64 35.87 -6.17
CA GLU A 245 9.81 36.72 -6.41
C GLU A 245 10.74 36.87 -5.21
N SER A 246 10.36 36.33 -4.05
CA SER A 246 11.14 36.43 -2.83
C SER A 246 12.52 35.79 -2.98
N LYS A 247 13.53 36.46 -2.40
CA LYS A 247 14.89 35.90 -2.28
C LYS A 247 14.93 34.75 -1.27
N GLU A 248 14.01 34.71 -0.31
CA GLU A 248 13.92 33.64 0.68
C GLU A 248 13.30 32.38 0.04
N PRO A 249 14.01 31.23 0.00
CA PRO A 249 13.55 30.03 -0.71
C PRO A 249 12.19 29.53 -0.23
N ILE A 250 11.94 29.51 1.08
CA ILE A 250 10.67 29.06 1.65
C ILE A 250 9.51 29.91 1.12
N ILE A 251 9.59 31.24 1.23
CA ILE A 251 8.53 32.16 0.79
C ILE A 251 8.27 32.04 -0.71
N ARG A 252 9.33 31.91 -1.50
CA ARG A 252 9.23 31.70 -2.95
C ARG A 252 8.49 30.41 -3.30
N ARG A 253 8.81 29.31 -2.61
CA ARG A 253 8.09 28.02 -2.77
C ARG A 253 6.60 28.16 -2.43
N LEU A 254 6.26 28.88 -1.37
CA LEU A 254 4.86 29.12 -0.99
C LEU A 254 4.12 29.92 -2.06
N GLY A 255 4.77 30.94 -2.64
CA GLY A 255 4.21 31.68 -3.78
C GLY A 255 3.94 30.80 -4.98
N ILE A 256 4.92 29.95 -5.37
CA ILE A 256 4.78 29.00 -6.48
C ILE A 256 3.65 28.00 -6.22
N CYS A 257 3.61 27.39 -5.04
CA CYS A 257 2.57 26.42 -4.69
C CYS A 257 1.18 27.05 -4.66
N SER A 258 1.04 28.28 -4.14
CA SER A 258 -0.22 29.02 -4.13
C SER A 258 -0.72 29.30 -5.54
N LEU A 259 0.17 29.76 -6.44
CA LEU A 259 -0.17 30.02 -7.84
C LEU A 259 -0.67 28.76 -8.57
N GLY A 260 -0.12 27.58 -8.26
CA GLY A 260 -0.57 26.30 -8.82
C GLY A 260 -1.91 25.80 -8.26
N ASN A 261 -2.24 26.17 -7.02
CA ASN A 261 -3.43 25.68 -6.31
C ASN A 261 -4.70 26.51 -6.55
N PHE A 262 -4.59 27.73 -7.07
CA PHE A 262 -5.75 28.57 -7.37
C PHE A 262 -6.67 27.92 -8.43
N ASP A 263 -7.95 28.29 -8.37
CA ASP A 263 -8.95 27.85 -9.34
C ASP A 263 -9.04 28.87 -10.49
N TYR A 264 -8.57 28.47 -11.68
CA TYR A 264 -8.64 29.27 -12.90
C TYR A 264 -9.77 28.82 -13.84
N SER A 265 -10.80 28.14 -13.33
CA SER A 265 -11.91 27.63 -14.14
C SER A 265 -12.79 28.71 -14.77
N GLN A 266 -12.78 29.93 -14.25
CA GLN A 266 -13.58 31.05 -14.77
C GLN A 266 -12.88 31.73 -15.96
N ASP A 267 -13.62 32.06 -17.03
CA ASP A 267 -13.06 32.72 -18.22
C ASP A 267 -12.31 34.03 -17.91
N SER A 268 -12.78 34.78 -16.92
CA SER A 268 -12.15 36.03 -16.45
C SER A 268 -10.75 35.82 -15.83
N SER A 269 -10.42 34.60 -15.43
CA SER A 269 -9.15 34.25 -14.77
C SER A 269 -8.05 33.76 -15.73
N GLN A 270 -8.35 33.60 -17.03
CA GLN A 270 -7.39 33.12 -18.03
C GLN A 270 -6.17 34.03 -18.20
N ILE A 271 -6.34 35.35 -18.03
CA ILE A 271 -5.23 36.32 -18.04
C ILE A 271 -4.28 36.05 -16.86
N LEU A 272 -4.82 35.72 -15.69
CA LEU A 272 -4.03 35.40 -14.49
C LEU A 272 -3.30 34.07 -14.66
N LEU A 273 -3.96 33.06 -15.24
CA LEU A 273 -3.32 31.78 -15.58
C LEU A 273 -2.15 31.97 -16.53
N GLY A 274 -2.32 32.77 -17.60
CA GLY A 274 -1.23 33.13 -18.50
C GLY A 274 -0.05 33.78 -17.77
N SER A 275 -0.33 34.72 -16.85
CA SER A 275 0.72 35.33 -16.02
C SER A 275 1.41 34.33 -15.09
N THR A 276 0.68 33.33 -14.56
CA THR A 276 1.24 32.25 -13.75
C THR A 276 2.21 31.39 -14.57
N LEU A 277 1.81 31.00 -15.79
CA LEU A 277 2.63 30.16 -16.67
C LEU A 277 3.91 30.88 -17.11
N GLU A 278 3.82 32.16 -17.48
CA GLU A 278 5.01 32.96 -17.81
C GLU A 278 5.97 33.11 -16.61
N ARG A 279 5.41 33.25 -15.41
CA ARG A 279 6.22 33.25 -14.18
C ARG A 279 6.93 31.92 -13.97
N PHE A 280 6.22 30.80 -14.11
CA PHE A 280 6.82 29.49 -13.93
C PHE A 280 7.89 29.18 -14.99
N LYS A 281 7.67 29.58 -16.25
CA LYS A 281 8.69 29.48 -17.33
C LYS A 281 9.96 30.24 -16.95
N THR A 282 9.83 31.49 -16.49
CA THR A 282 10.97 32.32 -16.04
C THR A 282 11.72 31.68 -14.87
N LEU A 283 11.00 31.04 -13.95
CA LEU A 283 11.59 30.36 -12.81
C LEU A 283 12.30 29.06 -13.21
N LEU A 284 11.76 28.28 -14.15
CA LEU A 284 12.43 27.07 -14.68
C LEU A 284 13.81 27.38 -15.30
N GLU A 285 13.98 28.55 -15.93
CA GLU A 285 15.26 28.95 -16.53
C GLU A 285 16.35 29.32 -15.50
N SER A 286 15.96 29.67 -14.28
CA SER A 286 16.84 30.34 -13.30
C SER A 286 16.93 29.64 -11.94
N SER A 287 16.29 28.47 -11.78
CA SER A 287 16.02 27.88 -10.48
C SER A 287 17.05 26.87 -9.96
N ASP A 288 17.06 26.79 -8.63
CA ASP A 288 17.73 25.76 -7.84
C ASP A 288 16.85 24.49 -7.71
N PRO A 289 17.44 23.33 -7.32
CA PRO A 289 16.72 22.07 -7.25
C PRO A 289 15.47 22.04 -6.34
N GLU A 290 15.41 22.86 -5.29
CA GLU A 290 14.24 22.88 -4.40
C GLU A 290 13.07 23.69 -5.00
N THR A 291 13.39 24.75 -5.73
CA THR A 291 12.41 25.53 -6.49
C THR A 291 11.84 24.71 -7.64
N ASP A 292 12.69 23.96 -8.35
CA ASP A 292 12.30 23.04 -9.42
C ASP A 292 11.23 22.03 -8.96
N TYR A 293 11.46 21.42 -7.79
CA TYR A 293 10.53 20.45 -7.21
C TYR A 293 9.13 21.06 -7.01
N MET A 294 9.05 22.27 -6.46
CA MET A 294 7.76 22.95 -6.24
C MET A 294 7.11 23.42 -7.54
N LEU A 295 7.90 23.84 -8.54
CA LEU A 295 7.38 24.19 -9.85
C LEU A 295 6.70 23.00 -10.52
N VAL A 296 7.36 21.84 -10.52
CA VAL A 296 6.81 20.61 -11.12
C VAL A 296 5.47 20.27 -10.46
N ARG A 297 5.43 20.28 -9.13
CA ARG A 297 4.18 20.05 -8.37
C ARG A 297 3.09 21.07 -8.75
N ALA A 298 3.43 22.35 -8.81
CA ALA A 298 2.48 23.40 -9.17
C ALA A 298 1.97 23.25 -10.62
N TYR A 299 2.81 22.85 -11.56
CA TYR A 299 2.38 22.45 -12.91
C TYR A 299 1.40 21.27 -12.87
N GLY A 300 1.69 20.24 -12.05
CA GLY A 300 0.79 19.10 -11.87
C GLY A 300 -0.62 19.49 -11.43
N GLU A 301 -0.75 20.50 -10.56
CA GLU A 301 -2.06 21.04 -10.12
C GLU A 301 -2.76 21.83 -11.23
N LEU A 302 -2.01 22.52 -12.09
CA LEU A 302 -2.54 23.29 -13.22
C LEU A 302 -3.03 22.42 -14.40
N LEU A 303 -2.73 21.12 -14.44
CA LEU A 303 -3.22 20.20 -15.48
C LEU A 303 -4.76 20.20 -15.62
N ARG A 304 -5.49 20.53 -14.54
CA ARG A 304 -6.96 20.64 -14.58
C ARG A 304 -7.48 21.89 -15.29
N HIS A 305 -6.60 22.87 -15.58
CA HIS A 305 -6.98 24.18 -16.11
C HIS A 305 -6.52 24.43 -17.55
N THR A 306 -5.40 23.83 -17.99
CA THR A 306 -4.86 24.07 -19.33
C THR A 306 -4.03 22.90 -19.84
N SER A 307 -4.15 22.62 -21.14
CA SER A 307 -3.33 21.61 -21.83
C SER A 307 -1.93 22.10 -22.17
N GLU A 308 -1.63 23.40 -22.07
CA GLU A 308 -0.27 23.94 -22.27
C GLU A 308 0.72 23.33 -21.27
N VAL A 309 0.24 22.96 -20.08
CA VAL A 309 1.09 22.37 -19.03
C VAL A 309 1.46 20.91 -19.35
N GLU A 310 0.67 20.23 -20.17
CA GLU A 310 0.94 18.84 -20.57
C GLU A 310 2.29 18.72 -21.29
N THR A 311 2.61 19.67 -22.18
CA THR A 311 3.90 19.68 -22.90
C THR A 311 5.06 19.93 -21.95
N VAL A 312 4.88 20.83 -20.98
CA VAL A 312 5.89 21.14 -19.96
C VAL A 312 6.18 19.92 -19.08
N ILE A 313 5.15 19.18 -18.64
CA ILE A 313 5.33 17.94 -17.87
C ILE A 313 6.07 16.86 -18.68
N VAL A 314 5.73 16.73 -19.97
CA VAL A 314 6.44 15.82 -20.89
C VAL A 314 7.93 16.22 -21.03
N GLU A 315 8.24 17.50 -21.12
CA GLU A 315 9.64 17.98 -21.16
C GLU A 315 10.37 17.71 -19.83
N LEU A 316 9.74 18.04 -18.70
CA LEU A 316 10.29 17.84 -17.36
C LEU A 316 10.54 16.36 -17.02
N SER A 317 9.78 15.44 -17.62
CA SER A 317 10.00 13.99 -17.46
C SER A 317 11.37 13.52 -17.96
N ASN A 318 12.05 14.29 -18.82
CA ASN A 318 13.41 13.99 -19.30
C ASN A 318 14.50 14.69 -18.47
N SER A 319 14.14 15.41 -17.41
CA SER A 319 15.11 16.14 -16.61
C SER A 319 16.09 15.20 -15.92
N PRO A 320 17.41 15.44 -15.97
CA PRO A 320 18.40 14.58 -15.31
C PRO A 320 18.38 14.72 -13.77
N LYS A 321 17.63 15.69 -13.21
CA LYS A 321 17.58 15.94 -11.77
C LYS A 321 16.56 14.99 -11.10
N PRO A 322 16.96 14.12 -10.15
CA PRO A 322 16.07 13.16 -9.50
C PRO A 322 14.83 13.76 -8.83
N ALA A 323 14.97 14.92 -8.20
CA ALA A 323 13.86 15.61 -7.55
C ALA A 323 12.74 15.98 -8.53
N ILE A 324 13.09 16.33 -9.78
CA ILE A 324 12.12 16.73 -10.81
C ILE A 324 11.34 15.53 -11.31
N TRP A 325 12.03 14.51 -11.83
CA TRP A 325 11.33 13.40 -12.47
C TRP A 325 10.59 12.52 -11.47
N LYS A 326 11.04 12.45 -10.20
CA LYS A 326 10.26 11.81 -9.13
C LYS A 326 8.96 12.55 -8.86
N GLN A 327 9.00 13.88 -8.83
CA GLN A 327 7.77 14.66 -8.69
C GLN A 327 6.85 14.52 -9.92
N VAL A 328 7.40 14.38 -11.13
CA VAL A 328 6.61 14.04 -12.33
C VAL A 328 5.95 12.67 -12.19
N MET A 329 6.65 11.68 -11.64
CA MET A 329 6.10 10.36 -11.35
C MET A 329 4.96 10.44 -10.32
N ASP A 330 5.08 11.25 -9.28
CA ASP A 330 4.00 11.49 -8.30
C ASP A 330 2.78 12.15 -8.97
N ILE A 331 2.99 13.07 -9.92
CA ILE A 331 1.92 13.69 -10.70
C ILE A 331 1.19 12.63 -11.53
N LEU A 332 1.93 11.75 -12.23
CA LEU A 332 1.32 10.65 -12.96
C LEU A 332 0.49 9.77 -12.01
N PHE A 333 1.05 9.38 -10.87
CA PHE A 333 0.35 8.58 -9.87
C PHE A 333 -0.98 9.22 -9.43
N MET A 334 -0.96 10.51 -9.09
CA MET A 334 -2.16 11.25 -8.69
C MET A 334 -3.18 11.43 -9.83
N GLN A 335 -2.71 11.51 -11.08
CA GLN A 335 -3.55 11.67 -12.27
C GLN A 335 -3.95 10.34 -12.94
N ALA A 336 -3.49 9.20 -12.42
CA ALA A 336 -3.67 7.88 -13.02
C ALA A 336 -5.13 7.48 -13.20
N VAL A 337 -6.08 8.06 -12.46
CA VAL A 337 -7.51 7.78 -12.65
C VAL A 337 -8.13 8.67 -13.73
N LYS A 338 -7.64 9.90 -13.88
CA LYS A 338 -8.27 10.95 -14.71
C LYS A 338 -7.65 11.08 -16.10
N ALA A 339 -6.34 10.88 -16.22
CA ALA A 339 -5.56 11.21 -17.41
C ALA A 339 -4.93 10.00 -18.13
N ASN A 340 -5.11 8.77 -17.63
CA ASN A 340 -4.42 7.55 -18.07
C ASN A 340 -4.63 7.09 -19.53
N MET A 341 -5.28 7.88 -20.38
CA MET A 341 -5.37 7.62 -21.82
C MET A 341 -5.01 8.84 -22.67
N GLN A 342 -4.66 9.96 -22.04
CA GLN A 342 -4.23 11.17 -22.72
C GLN A 342 -2.82 10.98 -23.30
N GLY A 343 -2.55 11.65 -24.42
CA GLY A 343 -1.29 11.46 -25.17
C GLY A 343 -0.05 11.84 -24.35
N TRP A 344 -0.13 12.96 -23.62
CA TRP A 344 0.95 13.42 -22.76
C TRP A 344 1.27 12.43 -21.64
N TYR A 345 0.25 11.78 -21.05
CA TYR A 345 0.43 10.87 -19.91
C TYR A 345 1.28 9.66 -20.33
N GLY A 346 0.92 9.02 -21.45
CA GLY A 346 1.68 7.91 -22.00
C GLY A 346 3.10 8.30 -22.39
N GLN A 347 3.26 9.46 -23.04
CA GLN A 347 4.59 9.96 -23.41
C GLN A 347 5.47 10.24 -22.18
N THR A 348 4.90 10.85 -21.14
CA THR A 348 5.59 11.14 -19.88
C THR A 348 6.03 9.85 -19.19
N LEU A 349 5.14 8.85 -19.11
CA LEU A 349 5.44 7.55 -18.54
C LEU A 349 6.58 6.85 -19.29
N LEU A 350 6.54 6.88 -20.63
CA LEU A 350 7.60 6.30 -21.45
C LEU A 350 8.94 7.03 -21.28
N ASN A 351 8.92 8.37 -21.24
CA ASN A 351 10.12 9.17 -21.00
C ASN A 351 10.77 8.87 -19.64
N LEU A 352 9.97 8.73 -18.58
CA LEU A 352 10.49 8.39 -17.25
C LEU A 352 11.24 7.05 -17.26
N VAL A 353 10.66 6.07 -17.94
CA VAL A 353 11.21 4.71 -18.06
C VAL A 353 12.46 4.68 -18.95
N LEU A 354 12.49 5.49 -20.02
CA LEU A 354 13.63 5.55 -20.94
C LEU A 354 14.81 6.34 -20.40
N SER A 355 14.55 7.44 -19.69
CA SER A 355 15.57 8.44 -19.36
C SER A 355 16.25 8.20 -18.02
N HIS A 356 15.59 7.51 -17.07
CA HIS A 356 16.07 7.42 -15.69
C HIS A 356 16.47 6.01 -15.25
N GLU A 357 17.26 5.94 -14.18
CA GLU A 357 17.49 4.71 -13.42
C GLU A 357 16.50 4.67 -12.26
N LEU A 358 15.56 3.73 -12.32
CA LEU A 358 14.49 3.61 -11.33
C LEU A 358 14.91 2.68 -10.19
N SER A 359 14.58 3.06 -8.97
CA SER A 359 14.78 2.24 -7.78
C SER A 359 13.57 1.34 -7.51
N SER A 360 13.73 0.35 -6.62
CA SER A 360 12.62 -0.51 -6.19
C SER A 360 11.52 0.24 -5.43
N GLU A 361 11.80 1.44 -4.92
CA GLU A 361 10.82 2.31 -4.24
C GLU A 361 9.95 3.08 -5.23
N ASP A 362 10.44 3.28 -6.46
CA ASP A 362 9.73 3.99 -7.52
C ASP A 362 8.72 3.07 -8.25
N LEU A 363 9.00 1.75 -8.27
CA LEU A 363 8.17 0.77 -8.99
C LEU A 363 6.68 0.74 -8.59
N PRO A 364 6.27 0.83 -7.31
CA PRO A 364 4.86 0.82 -6.95
C PRO A 364 4.05 1.98 -7.56
N HIS A 365 4.64 3.17 -7.70
CA HIS A 365 3.99 4.32 -8.33
C HIS A 365 3.80 4.07 -9.83
N LEU A 366 4.84 3.54 -10.49
CA LEU A 366 4.78 3.16 -11.89
C LEU A 366 3.82 2.00 -12.13
N ASP A 367 3.78 1.01 -11.25
CA ASP A 367 2.87 -0.13 -11.32
C ASP A 367 1.41 0.35 -11.38
N HIS A 368 1.04 1.28 -10.50
CA HIS A 368 -0.29 1.88 -10.51
C HIS A 368 -0.59 2.62 -11.83
N CYS A 369 0.40 3.29 -12.42
CA CYS A 369 0.25 4.01 -13.68
C CYS A 369 0.15 3.06 -14.89
N ILE A 370 0.98 2.03 -14.95
CA ILE A 370 1.09 1.09 -16.07
C ILE A 370 -0.13 0.16 -16.10
N GLU A 371 -0.61 -0.29 -14.93
CA GLU A 371 -1.80 -1.16 -14.81
C GLU A 371 -2.99 -0.61 -15.60
N LYS A 372 -3.17 0.72 -15.66
CA LYS A 372 -4.27 1.37 -16.36
C LYS A 372 -4.26 1.16 -17.88
N TYR A 373 -3.10 0.89 -18.46
CA TYR A 373 -2.95 0.65 -19.89
C TYR A 373 -3.16 -0.81 -20.31
N VAL A 374 -3.24 -1.75 -19.35
CA VAL A 374 -3.27 -3.18 -19.65
C VAL A 374 -4.47 -3.59 -20.50
N VAL A 375 -5.64 -3.01 -20.26
CA VAL A 375 -6.87 -3.38 -20.99
C VAL A 375 -6.90 -2.71 -22.36
N ASP A 376 -6.68 -1.40 -22.41
CA ASP A 376 -6.91 -0.60 -23.62
C ASP A 376 -5.69 -0.49 -24.55
N LYS A 377 -4.46 -0.59 -24.02
CA LYS A 377 -3.20 -0.49 -24.78
C LYS A 377 -2.14 -1.50 -24.27
N PRO A 378 -2.39 -2.82 -24.40
CA PRO A 378 -1.48 -3.82 -23.86
C PRO A 378 -0.08 -3.79 -24.49
N GLU A 379 0.05 -3.47 -25.77
CA GLU A 379 1.31 -3.35 -26.51
C GLU A 379 2.19 -2.26 -25.93
N PHE A 380 1.60 -1.11 -25.57
CA PHE A 380 2.29 -0.04 -24.89
C PHE A 380 2.74 -0.46 -23.48
N THR A 381 1.90 -1.23 -22.78
CA THR A 381 2.26 -1.80 -21.47
C THR A 381 3.48 -2.72 -21.60
N PHE A 382 3.50 -3.62 -22.59
CA PHE A 382 4.66 -4.48 -22.85
C PHE A 382 5.91 -3.69 -23.24
N GLN A 383 5.77 -2.65 -24.07
CA GLN A 383 6.88 -1.77 -24.41
C GLN A 383 7.51 -1.15 -23.15
N ILE A 384 6.70 -0.67 -22.20
CA ILE A 384 7.19 -0.13 -20.93
C ILE A 384 7.92 -1.21 -20.12
N ILE A 385 7.32 -2.39 -19.96
CA ILE A 385 7.93 -3.49 -19.19
C ILE A 385 9.27 -3.92 -19.81
N GLU A 386 9.34 -4.07 -21.13
CA GLU A 386 10.55 -4.45 -21.86
C GLU A 386 11.62 -3.36 -21.72
N THR A 387 11.23 -2.09 -21.77
CA THR A 387 12.14 -0.96 -21.57
C THR A 387 12.67 -0.92 -20.14
N LEU A 388 11.78 -1.11 -19.14
CA LEU A 388 12.18 -1.25 -17.74
C LEU A 388 13.18 -2.39 -17.57
N ALA A 389 12.87 -3.58 -18.10
CA ALA A 389 13.76 -4.72 -18.04
C ALA A 389 15.13 -4.44 -18.67
N SER A 390 15.19 -3.74 -19.81
CA SER A 390 16.46 -3.42 -20.45
C SER A 390 17.41 -2.56 -19.60
N ARG A 391 16.84 -1.78 -18.67
CA ARG A 391 17.57 -0.89 -17.75
C ARG A 391 17.59 -1.42 -16.32
N TRP A 392 16.85 -2.48 -16.02
CA TRP A 392 16.72 -3.04 -14.69
C TRP A 392 18.00 -3.76 -14.29
N LYS A 393 18.52 -3.42 -13.11
CA LYS A 393 19.64 -4.14 -12.51
C LYS A 393 19.10 -5.44 -11.91
N PHE A 394 18.94 -6.46 -12.75
CA PHE A 394 18.55 -7.80 -12.32
C PHE A 394 19.54 -8.30 -11.27
N ALA A 395 19.02 -8.56 -10.08
CA ALA A 395 19.84 -8.75 -8.92
C ALA A 395 20.50 -10.13 -8.89
N ARG A 396 21.80 -10.13 -8.64
CA ARG A 396 22.56 -11.29 -8.15
C ARG A 396 22.78 -11.27 -6.63
N HIS A 397 22.20 -10.29 -5.91
CA HIS A 397 22.44 -10.07 -4.47
C HIS A 397 21.13 -9.97 -3.66
N GLU A 398 21.18 -10.45 -2.40
CA GLU A 398 20.06 -10.38 -1.44
C GLU A 398 19.62 -8.92 -1.20
N GLY A 399 18.31 -8.63 -1.34
CA GLY A 399 17.71 -7.34 -1.00
C GLY A 399 16.98 -6.61 -2.13
N TYR A 400 17.23 -6.97 -3.39
CA TYR A 400 16.51 -6.38 -4.53
C TYR A 400 15.18 -7.09 -4.79
N LYS A 401 14.14 -6.30 -5.06
CA LYS A 401 12.86 -6.81 -5.56
C LYS A 401 12.99 -7.21 -7.03
N ARG A 402 12.40 -8.33 -7.41
CA ARG A 402 12.29 -8.72 -8.83
C ARG A 402 11.37 -7.75 -9.54
N LEU A 403 11.54 -7.57 -10.85
CA LEU A 403 10.71 -6.60 -11.57
C LEU A 403 9.20 -6.94 -11.46
N PRO A 404 8.77 -8.21 -11.57
CA PRO A 404 7.37 -8.58 -11.36
C PRO A 404 6.84 -8.31 -9.95
N ASP A 405 7.70 -8.37 -8.91
CA ASP A 405 7.29 -8.05 -7.53
C ASP A 405 7.00 -6.55 -7.38
N GLY A 406 7.76 -5.70 -8.08
CA GLY A 406 7.55 -4.26 -8.07
C GLY A 406 6.41 -3.80 -8.98
N LEU A 407 6.10 -4.55 -10.04
CA LEU A 407 4.99 -4.32 -10.98
C LEU A 407 3.83 -5.31 -10.78
N ASN A 408 3.56 -5.65 -9.52
CA ASN A 408 2.62 -6.70 -9.13
C ASN A 408 1.24 -6.51 -9.78
N SER A 409 0.66 -5.32 -9.65
CA SER A 409 -0.69 -5.02 -10.13
C SER A 409 -0.77 -5.14 -11.65
N THR A 410 0.24 -4.64 -12.36
CA THR A 410 0.38 -4.72 -13.81
C THR A 410 0.46 -6.18 -14.28
N PHE A 411 1.33 -6.99 -13.69
CA PHE A 411 1.47 -8.40 -14.06
C PHE A 411 0.18 -9.19 -13.76
N ILE A 412 -0.45 -8.96 -12.60
CA ILE A 412 -1.75 -9.58 -12.28
C ILE A 412 -2.81 -9.15 -13.32
N ALA A 413 -2.88 -7.88 -13.68
CA ALA A 413 -3.82 -7.39 -14.67
C ALA A 413 -3.57 -8.03 -16.04
N LEU A 414 -2.31 -8.12 -16.50
CA LEU A 414 -1.94 -8.79 -17.76
C LEU A 414 -2.35 -10.27 -17.74
N SER A 415 -2.12 -10.94 -16.62
CA SER A 415 -2.44 -12.35 -16.43
C SER A 415 -3.95 -12.64 -16.55
N LYS A 416 -4.78 -11.71 -16.07
CA LYS A 416 -6.24 -11.82 -16.05
C LYS A 416 -6.88 -11.36 -17.36
N ASN A 417 -6.45 -10.22 -17.88
CA ASN A 417 -7.14 -9.52 -18.96
C ASN A 417 -6.53 -9.81 -20.34
N GLN A 418 -5.24 -10.13 -20.41
CA GLN A 418 -4.48 -10.22 -21.66
C GLN A 418 -3.68 -11.53 -21.79
N LYS A 419 -4.24 -12.64 -21.30
CA LYS A 419 -3.54 -13.92 -21.19
C LYS A 419 -2.89 -14.40 -22.50
N THR A 420 -3.59 -14.33 -23.63
CA THR A 420 -3.08 -14.79 -24.93
C THR A 420 -1.85 -13.99 -25.35
N MET A 421 -1.96 -12.66 -25.30
CA MET A 421 -0.88 -11.74 -25.66
C MET A 421 0.29 -11.84 -24.69
N PHE A 422 0.02 -11.97 -23.39
CA PHE A 422 1.03 -12.20 -22.36
C PHE A 422 1.84 -13.48 -22.62
N THR A 423 1.17 -14.56 -23.02
CA THR A 423 1.82 -15.82 -23.39
C THR A 423 2.65 -15.66 -24.67
N ALA A 424 2.17 -14.89 -25.64
CA ALA A 424 2.92 -14.57 -26.87
C ALA A 424 4.20 -13.79 -26.54
N LYS A 425 4.08 -12.70 -25.78
CA LYS A 425 5.19 -11.86 -25.34
C LYS A 425 6.21 -12.61 -24.50
N PHE A 426 5.77 -13.47 -23.59
CA PHE A 426 6.66 -14.37 -22.86
C PHE A 426 7.48 -15.26 -23.81
N THR A 427 6.85 -15.81 -24.86
CA THR A 427 7.55 -16.65 -25.85
C THR A 427 8.57 -15.83 -26.65
N GLU A 428 8.21 -14.61 -27.05
CA GLU A 428 9.12 -13.65 -27.70
C GLU A 428 10.31 -13.28 -26.80
N TRP A 429 10.08 -13.06 -25.50
CA TRP A 429 11.14 -12.76 -24.55
C TRP A 429 12.15 -13.90 -24.44
N VAL A 430 11.69 -15.15 -24.32
CA VAL A 430 12.59 -16.32 -24.29
C VAL A 430 13.29 -16.53 -25.64
N ALA A 431 12.62 -16.21 -26.76
CA ALA A 431 13.19 -16.28 -28.11
C ALA A 431 14.22 -15.17 -28.40
N SER A 432 14.14 -14.04 -27.71
CA SER A 432 14.95 -12.84 -27.96
C SER A 432 16.46 -13.08 -27.94
N ASN A 433 17.21 -12.18 -28.57
CA ASN A 433 18.67 -12.13 -28.48
C ASN A 433 19.16 -11.26 -27.31
N HIS A 434 18.25 -10.67 -26.53
CA HIS A 434 18.58 -9.81 -25.41
C HIS A 434 18.51 -10.56 -24.09
N HIS A 435 19.64 -10.63 -23.38
CA HIS A 435 19.76 -11.34 -22.10
C HIS A 435 18.77 -10.85 -21.04
N HIS A 436 18.52 -9.55 -20.96
CA HIS A 436 17.59 -8.96 -19.99
C HIS A 436 16.14 -9.44 -20.18
N LEU A 437 15.72 -9.73 -21.41
CA LEU A 437 14.39 -10.28 -21.67
C LEU A 437 14.29 -11.76 -21.25
N HIS A 438 15.40 -12.50 -21.29
CA HIS A 438 15.42 -13.85 -20.69
C HIS A 438 15.21 -13.77 -19.19
N LEU A 439 15.94 -12.89 -18.51
CA LEU A 439 15.78 -12.67 -17.07
C LEU A 439 14.35 -12.26 -16.71
N LEU A 440 13.78 -11.29 -17.44
CA LEU A 440 12.38 -10.89 -17.30
C LEU A 440 11.42 -12.08 -17.42
N ALA A 441 11.58 -12.88 -18.47
CA ALA A 441 10.72 -14.03 -18.71
C ALA A 441 10.77 -15.01 -17.53
N PHE A 442 11.95 -15.38 -17.05
CA PHE A 442 12.05 -16.37 -15.98
C PHE A 442 11.74 -15.81 -14.59
N GLU A 443 12.01 -14.54 -14.30
CA GLU A 443 11.46 -13.88 -13.09
C GLU A 443 9.92 -13.87 -13.13
N THR A 444 9.33 -13.61 -14.29
CA THR A 444 7.88 -13.66 -14.50
C THR A 444 7.34 -15.07 -14.29
N ASN A 445 8.03 -16.09 -14.81
CA ASN A 445 7.64 -17.48 -14.60
C ASN A 445 7.66 -17.84 -13.11
N GLU A 446 8.71 -17.46 -12.39
CA GLU A 446 8.81 -17.69 -10.96
C GLU A 446 7.75 -16.92 -10.17
N TYR A 447 7.44 -15.68 -10.56
CA TYR A 447 6.42 -14.86 -9.91
C TYR A 447 5.04 -15.53 -9.91
N PHE A 448 4.63 -16.13 -11.04
CA PHE A 448 3.33 -16.80 -11.14
C PHE A 448 3.31 -18.24 -10.66
N ASN A 449 4.47 -18.87 -10.44
CA ASN A 449 4.54 -20.27 -10.05
C ASN A 449 3.98 -20.59 -8.65
N PRO A 450 4.21 -19.78 -7.58
CA PRO A 450 3.68 -20.06 -6.26
C PRO A 450 2.20 -19.69 -6.11
N ILE A 451 1.59 -19.00 -7.07
CA ILE A 451 0.20 -18.54 -6.98
C ILE A 451 -0.73 -19.70 -7.39
N PRO A 452 -1.48 -20.34 -6.47
CA PRO A 452 -2.47 -21.33 -6.87
C PRO A 452 -3.53 -20.64 -7.73
N VAL A 453 -3.65 -21.08 -9.00
CA VAL A 453 -4.67 -20.56 -9.91
C VAL A 453 -6.04 -21.04 -9.40
N ARG A 454 -6.80 -20.13 -8.79
CA ARG A 454 -8.22 -20.37 -8.48
C ARG A 454 -8.99 -20.43 -9.80
N THR A 455 -9.23 -21.64 -10.30
CA THR A 455 -10.34 -21.86 -11.23
C THR A 455 -11.65 -21.76 -10.45
N GLU A 456 -12.57 -20.91 -10.91
CA GLU A 456 -13.89 -20.71 -10.31
C GLU A 456 -14.53 -22.07 -9.95
N GLY A 457 -14.86 -22.25 -8.66
CA GLY A 457 -15.58 -23.43 -8.16
C GLY A 457 -14.76 -24.66 -7.76
N ALA A 458 -13.42 -24.65 -7.80
CA ALA A 458 -12.60 -25.77 -7.33
C ALA A 458 -11.81 -25.45 -6.05
N GLU A 459 -11.58 -26.48 -5.21
CA GLU A 459 -10.63 -26.45 -4.10
C GLU A 459 -9.27 -25.92 -4.55
N VAL A 460 -8.55 -25.26 -3.63
CA VAL A 460 -7.20 -24.71 -3.85
C VAL A 460 -6.23 -25.86 -4.10
N ASP A 461 -6.12 -26.28 -5.37
CA ASP A 461 -5.16 -27.27 -5.81
C ASP A 461 -3.82 -26.56 -6.03
N HIS A 462 -2.91 -26.67 -5.06
CA HIS A 462 -1.54 -26.16 -5.13
C HIS A 462 -0.72 -26.80 -6.28
N ASN A 463 -1.27 -27.79 -6.99
CA ASN A 463 -0.63 -28.56 -8.06
C ASN A 463 -1.30 -28.40 -9.45
N LYS A 464 -1.93 -27.26 -9.78
CA LYS A 464 -2.50 -27.02 -11.13
C LYS A 464 -1.61 -26.15 -12.03
N ASN A 465 -1.28 -26.73 -13.18
CA ASN A 465 -0.78 -26.17 -14.46
C ASN A 465 -0.04 -24.84 -14.40
N SER A 466 1.22 -24.83 -14.86
CA SER A 466 2.01 -23.60 -15.00
C SER A 466 1.17 -22.53 -15.68
N PHE A 467 1.03 -21.39 -15.01
CA PHE A 467 0.25 -20.27 -15.54
C PHE A 467 0.78 -19.82 -16.91
N VAL A 468 2.11 -19.87 -17.05
CA VAL A 468 2.83 -19.50 -18.27
C VAL A 468 3.25 -20.76 -19.04
N ILE A 469 2.94 -20.78 -20.34
CA ILE A 469 3.37 -21.79 -21.32
C ILE A 469 3.89 -21.06 -22.57
N LEU A 470 4.51 -21.77 -23.52
CA LEU A 470 4.86 -21.16 -24.81
C LEU A 470 3.62 -21.02 -25.70
N ASN A 471 3.55 -19.91 -26.44
CA ASN A 471 2.48 -19.61 -27.38
C ASN A 471 2.75 -20.33 -28.72
N LYS A 472 1.76 -21.08 -29.19
CA LYS A 472 1.83 -21.85 -30.45
C LYS A 472 2.09 -20.94 -31.66
N GLU A 473 1.31 -19.87 -31.82
CA GLU A 473 1.35 -19.00 -32.99
C GLU A 473 2.73 -18.35 -33.13
N VAL A 474 3.32 -17.88 -32.03
CA VAL A 474 4.69 -17.35 -32.02
C VAL A 474 5.69 -18.45 -32.41
N LEU A 475 5.61 -19.63 -31.79
CA LEU A 475 6.52 -20.75 -32.12
C LEU A 475 6.46 -21.19 -33.59
N ASP A 476 5.28 -21.12 -34.22
CA ASP A 476 5.11 -21.46 -35.62
C ASP A 476 5.87 -20.50 -36.55
N THR A 477 6.06 -19.24 -36.14
CA THR A 477 6.83 -18.23 -36.90
C THR A 477 8.35 -18.36 -36.75
N LEU A 478 8.83 -19.04 -35.71
CA LEU A 478 10.26 -19.12 -35.39
C LEU A 478 10.96 -20.22 -36.19
N ASP A 479 12.24 -20.00 -36.48
CA ASP A 479 13.06 -21.05 -37.08
C ASP A 479 13.34 -22.18 -36.07
N GLU A 480 13.67 -23.36 -36.60
CA GLU A 480 13.92 -24.56 -35.80
C GLU A 480 15.10 -24.39 -34.82
N GLN A 481 16.11 -23.60 -35.18
CA GLN A 481 17.28 -23.39 -34.34
C GLN A 481 16.96 -22.46 -33.17
N ILE A 482 16.17 -21.40 -33.37
CA ILE A 482 15.64 -20.55 -32.31
C ILE A 482 14.78 -21.37 -31.35
N VAL A 483 13.93 -22.27 -31.85
CA VAL A 483 13.15 -23.18 -30.98
C VAL A 483 14.07 -24.07 -30.15
N CYS A 484 15.16 -24.61 -30.72
CA CYS A 484 16.15 -25.36 -29.94
C CYS A 484 16.83 -24.48 -28.88
N ASN A 485 17.13 -23.22 -29.20
CA ASN A 485 17.73 -22.26 -28.27
C ASN A 485 16.77 -21.94 -27.11
N ILE A 486 15.47 -21.77 -27.39
CA ILE A 486 14.41 -21.61 -26.38
C ILE A 486 14.40 -22.80 -25.42
N LEU A 487 14.45 -24.04 -25.94
CA LEU A 487 14.47 -25.24 -25.10
C LEU A 487 15.69 -25.31 -24.17
N TYR A 488 16.87 -24.93 -24.68
CA TYR A 488 18.05 -24.81 -23.83
C TYR A 488 17.88 -23.70 -22.78
N ARG A 489 17.40 -22.51 -23.16
CA ARG A 489 17.16 -21.41 -22.21
C ARG A 489 16.17 -21.80 -21.11
N ILE A 490 15.09 -22.53 -21.45
CA ILE A 490 14.15 -23.08 -20.46
C ILE A 490 14.87 -23.98 -19.47
N ALA A 491 15.71 -24.92 -19.93
CA ALA A 491 16.49 -25.77 -19.05
C ALA A 491 17.57 -24.99 -18.25
N GLY A 492 18.10 -23.91 -18.82
CA GLY A 492 19.12 -23.07 -18.23
C GLY A 492 18.62 -22.14 -17.12
N TYR A 493 17.42 -21.56 -17.26
CA TYR A 493 16.87 -20.62 -16.27
C TYR A 493 15.78 -21.22 -15.39
N GLY A 494 15.00 -22.18 -15.89
CA GLY A 494 13.88 -22.71 -15.12
C GLY A 494 14.35 -23.51 -13.91
N ILE A 495 13.79 -23.19 -12.74
CA ILE A 495 14.14 -23.84 -11.47
C ILE A 495 13.07 -24.86 -11.06
N HIS A 496 11.81 -24.61 -11.39
CA HIS A 496 10.68 -25.41 -10.93
C HIS A 496 10.30 -26.56 -11.87
N ALA A 497 10.18 -27.77 -11.32
CA ALA A 497 9.95 -29.01 -12.04
C ALA A 497 8.70 -29.01 -12.94
N SER A 498 7.57 -28.55 -12.41
CA SER A 498 6.28 -28.48 -13.11
C SER A 498 6.30 -27.46 -14.25
N SER A 499 6.81 -26.24 -14.00
CA SER A 499 6.94 -25.19 -15.03
C SER A 499 7.92 -25.57 -16.12
N LEU A 500 9.06 -26.17 -15.77
CA LEU A 500 10.02 -26.71 -16.74
C LEU A 500 9.34 -27.72 -17.66
N SER A 501 8.67 -28.71 -17.08
CA SER A 501 7.97 -29.76 -17.82
C SER A 501 6.89 -29.17 -18.74
N ALA A 502 6.09 -28.24 -18.24
CA ALA A 502 5.03 -27.60 -18.98
C ALA A 502 5.55 -26.75 -20.16
N LEU A 503 6.60 -25.97 -19.94
CA LEU A 503 7.25 -25.16 -20.98
C LEU A 503 7.86 -26.04 -22.08
N LEU A 504 8.59 -27.09 -21.70
CA LEU A 504 9.16 -28.05 -22.66
C LEU A 504 8.09 -28.77 -23.47
N LEU A 505 6.99 -29.21 -22.84
CA LEU A 505 5.89 -29.84 -23.56
C LEU A 505 5.14 -28.87 -24.47
N SER A 506 5.01 -27.60 -24.07
CA SER A 506 4.30 -26.60 -24.87
C SER A 506 4.96 -26.33 -26.23
N SER A 507 6.26 -26.59 -26.38
CA SER A 507 6.93 -26.48 -27.69
C SER A 507 6.45 -27.54 -28.69
N LEU A 508 5.90 -28.66 -28.23
CA LEU A 508 5.37 -29.73 -29.09
C LEU A 508 4.01 -29.38 -29.71
N LYS A 509 3.40 -28.26 -29.31
CA LYS A 509 2.13 -27.78 -29.88
C LYS A 509 2.30 -27.04 -31.21
N ARG A 510 3.54 -26.79 -31.61
CA ARG A 510 3.91 -26.24 -32.92
C ARG A 510 3.34 -27.12 -34.04
N GLU A 511 2.84 -26.51 -35.12
CA GLU A 511 2.23 -27.25 -36.24
C GLU A 511 3.21 -28.21 -36.91
N GLN A 512 4.45 -27.78 -37.08
CA GLN A 512 5.52 -28.57 -37.65
C GLN A 512 6.63 -28.80 -36.63
N CYS A 513 6.51 -29.91 -35.90
CA CYS A 513 7.57 -30.36 -35.01
C CYS A 513 8.58 -31.24 -35.76
N SER A 514 9.82 -30.77 -35.88
CA SER A 514 10.89 -31.57 -36.46
C SER A 514 11.30 -32.73 -35.52
N PRO A 515 11.87 -33.83 -36.05
CA PRO A 515 12.42 -34.90 -35.23
C PRO A 515 13.50 -34.41 -34.24
N LYS A 516 14.26 -33.37 -34.61
CA LYS A 516 15.30 -32.77 -33.77
C LYS A 516 14.69 -32.10 -32.52
N VAL A 517 13.63 -31.31 -32.69
CA VAL A 517 12.92 -30.65 -31.57
C VAL A 517 12.29 -31.70 -30.65
N ILE A 518 11.61 -32.70 -31.22
CA ILE A 518 10.98 -33.79 -30.45
C ILE A 518 12.04 -34.54 -29.62
N SER A 519 13.16 -34.91 -30.25
CA SER A 519 14.26 -35.60 -29.59
C SER A 519 14.90 -34.75 -28.48
N LEU A 520 15.06 -33.45 -28.71
CA LEU A 520 15.60 -32.54 -27.71
C LEU A 520 14.68 -32.38 -26.50
N VAL A 521 13.37 -32.23 -26.71
CA VAL A 521 12.37 -32.17 -25.62
C VAL A 521 12.42 -33.45 -24.80
N GLN A 522 12.40 -34.61 -25.45
CA GLN A 522 12.50 -35.91 -24.77
C GLN A 522 13.81 -36.04 -23.99
N GLN A 523 14.94 -35.61 -24.57
CA GLN A 523 16.25 -35.64 -23.93
C GLN A 523 16.28 -34.74 -22.68
N LEU A 524 15.79 -33.50 -22.78
CA LEU A 524 15.76 -32.56 -21.65
C LEU A 524 14.81 -33.04 -20.55
N LEU A 525 13.63 -33.57 -20.91
CA LEU A 525 12.71 -34.16 -19.94
C LEU A 525 13.35 -35.35 -19.21
N THR A 526 14.01 -36.25 -19.93
CA THR A 526 14.58 -37.47 -19.33
C THR A 526 15.87 -37.18 -18.56
N SER A 527 16.83 -36.52 -19.22
CA SER A 527 18.22 -36.43 -18.76
C SER A 527 18.48 -35.23 -17.84
N TYR A 528 17.56 -34.26 -17.81
CA TYR A 528 17.69 -33.07 -16.97
C TYR A 528 16.52 -32.94 -15.99
N VAL A 529 15.28 -32.85 -16.48
CA VAL A 529 14.12 -32.59 -15.61
C VAL A 529 13.81 -33.77 -14.69
N LEU A 530 13.55 -34.97 -15.23
CA LEU A 530 13.24 -36.18 -14.44
C LEU A 530 14.45 -36.72 -13.69
N TYR A 531 15.67 -36.46 -14.18
CA TYR A 531 16.89 -36.77 -13.43
C TYR A 531 16.98 -35.94 -12.14
N ASN A 532 16.73 -34.63 -12.24
CA ASN A 532 16.79 -33.73 -11.09
C ASN A 532 15.56 -33.84 -10.19
N TYR A 533 14.38 -34.01 -10.77
CA TYR A 533 13.06 -33.95 -10.11
C TYR A 533 12.19 -35.17 -10.45
N PRO A 534 12.62 -36.40 -10.14
CA PRO A 534 11.88 -37.60 -10.54
C PRO A 534 10.47 -37.67 -9.95
N ARG A 535 10.24 -37.14 -8.75
CA ARG A 535 8.91 -37.17 -8.13
C ARG A 535 8.05 -36.02 -8.64
N ASP A 536 8.46 -34.77 -8.45
CA ASP A 536 7.62 -33.61 -8.73
C ASP A 536 7.33 -33.48 -10.24
N ALA A 537 8.33 -33.69 -11.10
CA ALA A 537 8.11 -33.71 -12.54
C ALA A 537 7.39 -35.00 -12.98
N GLY A 538 7.70 -36.14 -12.37
CA GLY A 538 7.04 -37.42 -12.68
C GLY A 538 5.53 -37.37 -12.42
N ASP A 539 5.13 -36.88 -11.26
CA ASP A 539 3.73 -36.73 -10.85
C ASP A 539 3.01 -35.72 -11.77
N TYR A 540 3.67 -34.60 -12.10
CA TYR A 540 3.13 -33.63 -13.07
C TYR A 540 2.87 -34.28 -14.45
N LEU A 541 3.85 -35.01 -14.99
CA LEU A 541 3.74 -35.68 -16.29
C LEU A 541 2.67 -36.77 -16.29
N GLN A 542 2.53 -37.54 -15.20
CA GLN A 542 1.48 -38.54 -15.04
C GLN A 542 0.09 -37.90 -14.98
N LYS A 543 -0.07 -36.82 -14.21
CA LYS A 543 -1.31 -36.03 -14.17
C LYS A 543 -1.63 -35.48 -15.56
N LYS A 544 -0.62 -35.00 -16.29
CA LYS A 544 -0.78 -34.50 -17.66
C LYS A 544 -1.36 -35.57 -18.59
N LEU A 545 -0.87 -36.81 -18.54
CA LEU A 545 -1.40 -37.91 -19.37
C LEU A 545 -2.90 -38.18 -19.16
N GLN A 546 -3.46 -37.82 -18.00
CA GLN A 546 -4.87 -37.98 -17.67
C GLN A 546 -5.76 -36.84 -18.19
N GLU A 547 -5.17 -35.72 -18.63
CA GLU A 547 -5.93 -34.59 -19.16
C GLU A 547 -6.49 -34.89 -20.57
N GLN A 548 -7.70 -34.37 -20.85
CA GLN A 548 -8.37 -34.60 -22.14
C GLN A 548 -7.70 -33.90 -23.32
N ASN A 549 -6.95 -32.82 -23.07
CA ASN A 549 -6.42 -31.91 -24.11
C ASN A 549 -4.99 -32.26 -24.57
N VAL A 550 -4.46 -33.45 -24.24
CA VAL A 550 -3.09 -33.85 -24.59
C VAL A 550 -3.03 -34.48 -25.98
N THR A 551 -2.15 -33.96 -26.82
CA THR A 551 -1.90 -34.47 -28.17
C THR A 551 -1.23 -35.85 -28.15
N GLN A 552 -1.36 -36.63 -29.23
CA GLN A 552 -0.70 -37.94 -29.32
C GLN A 552 0.83 -37.82 -29.29
N LEU A 553 1.39 -36.74 -29.86
CA LEU A 553 2.82 -36.47 -29.82
C LEU A 553 3.29 -36.21 -28.38
N GLU A 554 2.58 -35.36 -27.63
CA GLU A 554 2.88 -35.14 -26.21
C GLU A 554 2.80 -36.46 -25.43
N LYS A 555 1.76 -37.27 -25.63
CA LYS A 555 1.63 -38.58 -24.95
C LYS A 555 2.83 -39.49 -25.22
N TYR A 556 3.26 -39.58 -26.47
CA TYR A 556 4.42 -40.37 -26.87
C TYR A 556 5.70 -39.89 -26.15
N VAL A 557 5.98 -38.59 -26.19
CA VAL A 557 7.18 -38.01 -25.56
C VAL A 557 7.15 -38.21 -24.05
N ILE A 558 6.00 -37.96 -23.41
CA ILE A 558 5.84 -38.12 -21.96
C ILE A 558 6.06 -39.59 -21.55
N GLN A 559 5.40 -40.54 -22.22
CA GLN A 559 5.54 -41.96 -21.91
C GLN A 559 6.97 -42.45 -22.12
N SER A 560 7.63 -41.99 -23.19
CA SER A 560 9.03 -42.36 -23.44
C SER A 560 9.97 -41.79 -22.37
N ALA A 561 9.79 -40.53 -21.98
CA ALA A 561 10.60 -39.90 -20.93
C ALA A 561 10.40 -40.57 -19.56
N LEU A 562 9.15 -40.86 -19.18
CA LEU A 562 8.83 -41.57 -17.93
C LEU A 562 9.40 -43.00 -17.94
N SER A 563 9.27 -43.73 -19.05
CA SER A 563 9.82 -45.08 -19.19
C SER A 563 11.35 -45.09 -19.03
N ASN A 564 12.04 -44.18 -19.73
CA ASN A 564 13.50 -44.07 -19.64
C ASN A 564 13.96 -43.66 -18.23
N SER A 565 13.26 -42.74 -17.59
CA SER A 565 13.54 -42.34 -16.21
C SER A 565 13.35 -43.51 -15.23
N ASN A 566 12.22 -44.21 -15.32
CA ASN A 566 11.92 -45.37 -14.47
C ASN A 566 12.97 -46.46 -14.66
N GLN A 567 13.33 -46.78 -15.90
CA GLN A 567 14.38 -47.75 -16.21
C GLN A 567 15.71 -47.36 -15.54
N TYR A 568 16.13 -46.09 -15.66
CA TYR A 568 17.35 -45.60 -15.00
C TYR A 568 17.33 -45.78 -13.48
N PHE A 569 16.23 -45.40 -12.81
CA PHE A 569 16.13 -45.52 -11.35
C PHE A 569 15.99 -46.98 -10.90
N GLU A 570 15.30 -47.83 -11.65
CA GLU A 570 15.25 -49.27 -11.39
C GLU A 570 16.62 -49.92 -11.54
N ASP A 571 17.35 -49.61 -12.60
CA ASP A 571 18.69 -50.14 -12.84
C ASP A 571 19.65 -49.70 -11.74
N ARG A 572 19.56 -48.43 -11.33
CA ARG A 572 20.32 -47.91 -10.18
C ARG A 572 19.99 -48.67 -8.88
N GLN A 573 18.73 -49.03 -8.64
CA GLN A 573 18.35 -49.82 -7.46
C GLN A 573 18.85 -51.27 -7.51
N LYS A 574 18.96 -51.85 -8.71
CA LYS A 574 19.49 -53.20 -8.95
C LYS A 574 21.01 -53.29 -8.80
N LEU A 575 21.73 -52.17 -8.81
CA LEU A 575 23.19 -52.17 -8.65
C LEU A 575 23.60 -52.73 -7.27
N PRO A 576 24.67 -53.55 -7.22
CA PRO A 576 25.18 -54.06 -5.95
C PRO A 576 25.71 -52.91 -5.09
N ARG A 577 25.38 -52.94 -3.79
CA ARG A 577 25.92 -51.97 -2.82
C ARG A 577 27.36 -52.35 -2.47
N LEU A 578 28.32 -51.66 -3.10
CA LEU A 578 29.74 -51.79 -2.81
C LEU A 578 30.08 -51.14 -1.47
N LYS A 579 30.70 -51.88 -0.55
CA LYS A 579 31.07 -51.38 0.78
C LYS A 579 32.14 -50.29 0.69
N GLU A 580 32.98 -50.35 -0.34
CA GLU A 580 34.06 -49.42 -0.64
C GLU A 580 33.54 -48.00 -0.98
N LEU A 581 32.31 -47.91 -1.49
CA LEU A 581 31.65 -46.65 -1.83
C LEU A 581 30.74 -46.15 -0.69
N GLN A 582 30.65 -46.88 0.42
CA GLN A 582 29.84 -46.46 1.54
C GLN A 582 30.54 -45.31 2.29
N PRO A 583 29.89 -44.15 2.46
CA PRO A 583 30.47 -43.07 3.24
C PRO A 583 30.70 -43.51 4.68
N SER A 584 31.76 -43.00 5.30
CA SER A 584 32.01 -43.25 6.71
C SER A 584 30.86 -42.73 7.57
N SER A 585 30.59 -43.37 8.72
CA SER A 585 29.53 -42.91 9.64
C SER A 585 29.67 -41.44 10.03
N LYS A 586 30.91 -40.95 10.12
CA LYS A 586 31.21 -39.53 10.36
C LYS A 586 30.74 -38.63 9.22
N GLN A 587 31.01 -39.00 7.96
CA GLN A 587 30.54 -38.22 6.80
C GLN A 587 29.01 -38.22 6.71
N THR A 588 28.36 -39.36 6.93
CA THR A 588 26.89 -39.45 6.96
C THR A 588 26.30 -38.56 8.05
N TYR A 589 26.90 -38.55 9.25
CA TYR A 589 26.49 -37.66 10.33
C TYR A 589 26.66 -36.18 9.97
N LEU A 590 27.83 -35.80 9.42
CA LEU A 590 28.09 -34.41 9.02
C LEU A 590 27.15 -33.94 7.90
N LEU A 591 26.85 -34.81 6.93
CA LEU A 591 25.88 -34.52 5.88
C LEU A 591 24.47 -34.33 6.45
N GLY A 592 24.04 -35.22 7.36
CA GLY A 592 22.76 -35.07 8.06
C GLY A 592 22.68 -33.77 8.88
N LEU A 593 23.76 -33.40 9.56
CA LEU A 593 23.86 -32.14 10.30
C LEU A 593 23.79 -30.92 9.37
N ALA A 594 24.46 -30.97 8.22
CA ALA A 594 24.42 -29.91 7.22
C ALA A 594 23.01 -29.73 6.64
N HIS A 595 22.34 -30.84 6.30
CA HIS A 595 20.94 -30.80 5.84
C HIS A 595 20.02 -30.21 6.91
N TRP A 596 20.15 -30.63 8.17
CA TRP A 596 19.35 -30.11 9.26
C TRP A 596 19.52 -28.59 9.44
N LYS A 597 20.76 -28.09 9.42
CA LYS A 597 21.04 -26.66 9.50
C LYS A 597 20.39 -25.88 8.35
N GLN A 598 20.57 -26.37 7.13
CA GLN A 598 19.98 -25.74 5.95
C GLN A 598 18.45 -25.73 6.03
N GLN A 599 17.84 -26.81 6.52
CA GLN A 599 16.38 -26.92 6.62
C GLN A 599 15.83 -26.01 7.73
N ALA A 600 16.57 -25.83 8.82
CA ALA A 600 16.25 -24.86 9.87
C ALA A 600 16.28 -23.42 9.33
N GLU A 601 17.30 -23.05 8.55
CA GLU A 601 17.39 -21.72 7.91
C GLU A 601 16.24 -21.48 6.92
N ILE A 602 15.84 -22.51 6.15
CA ILE A 602 14.69 -22.41 5.23
C ILE A 602 13.41 -22.15 6.01
N MET A 603 13.19 -22.88 7.12
CA MET A 603 12.00 -22.71 7.96
C MET A 603 11.97 -21.36 8.65
N GLU A 604 13.11 -20.88 9.18
CA GLU A 604 13.22 -19.54 9.77
C GLU A 604 12.86 -18.45 8.74
N LYS A 605 13.41 -18.54 7.51
CA LYS A 605 13.08 -17.61 6.42
C LYS A 605 11.60 -17.70 6.01
N ALA A 606 11.00 -18.88 6.06
CA ALA A 606 9.58 -19.09 5.74
C ALA A 606 8.65 -18.53 6.83
N GLU A 607 8.98 -18.77 8.10
CA GLU A 607 8.26 -18.24 9.27
C GLU A 607 8.30 -16.71 9.27
N GLY A 608 9.46 -16.11 8.99
CA GLY A 608 9.60 -14.66 8.86
C GLY A 608 8.71 -14.02 7.79
N ARG A 609 8.26 -14.78 6.79
CA ARG A 609 7.35 -14.32 5.72
C ARG A 609 5.88 -14.64 6.00
N SER A 610 5.58 -15.46 7.01
CA SER A 610 4.22 -15.93 7.28
C SER A 610 3.56 -15.11 8.38
N ILE A 611 2.53 -14.33 8.00
CA ILE A 611 1.71 -13.56 8.95
C ILE A 611 1.13 -14.49 10.04
N PHE A 612 0.69 -15.69 9.66
CA PHE A 612 0.15 -16.66 10.61
C PHE A 612 1.22 -17.18 11.58
N ALA A 613 2.43 -17.47 11.10
CA ALA A 613 3.52 -17.90 11.97
C ALA A 613 3.91 -16.80 12.97
N GLN A 614 3.87 -15.53 12.54
CA GLN A 614 4.13 -14.39 13.42
C GLN A 614 3.06 -14.18 14.49
N MET A 615 1.83 -14.68 14.29
CA MET A 615 0.74 -14.61 15.27
C MET A 615 0.75 -15.76 16.28
N VAL A 616 1.48 -16.84 16.01
CA VAL A 616 1.49 -18.05 16.85
C VAL A 616 2.80 -18.13 17.63
N THR A 617 2.72 -18.45 18.92
CA THR A 617 3.91 -18.66 19.74
C THR A 617 4.50 -20.05 19.44
N SER A 618 5.72 -20.08 18.90
CA SER A 618 6.46 -21.32 18.72
C SER A 618 7.16 -21.73 20.01
N VAL A 619 6.95 -22.98 20.44
CA VAL A 619 7.61 -23.56 21.62
C VAL A 619 8.37 -24.81 21.20
N VAL A 620 9.68 -24.80 21.39
CA VAL A 620 10.56 -25.92 21.04
C VAL A 620 10.58 -26.95 22.18
N TYR A 621 10.11 -28.17 21.90
CA TYR A 621 10.13 -29.29 22.84
C TYR A 621 11.25 -30.28 22.49
N LYS A 622 12.00 -30.74 23.49
CA LYS A 622 13.03 -31.78 23.31
C LYS A 622 12.43 -33.19 23.19
N TYR A 623 11.33 -33.45 23.90
CA TYR A 623 10.62 -34.72 23.93
C TYR A 623 9.16 -34.50 24.37
N GLY A 624 8.27 -35.43 23.99
CA GLY A 624 6.86 -35.39 24.37
C GLY A 624 5.95 -35.95 23.28
N ARG A 625 4.69 -36.22 23.63
CA ARG A 625 3.65 -36.67 22.68
C ARG A 625 2.37 -35.83 22.76
N ALA A 626 2.27 -34.97 23.77
CA ALA A 626 1.13 -34.11 24.05
C ALA A 626 1.60 -32.89 24.86
N PHE A 627 0.80 -31.83 24.88
CA PHE A 627 0.97 -30.67 25.77
C PHE A 627 -0.29 -30.46 26.62
N SER A 628 -0.12 -29.93 27.82
CA SER A 628 -1.19 -29.41 28.67
C SER A 628 -0.79 -28.02 29.19
N SER A 629 -1.75 -27.17 29.50
CA SER A 629 -1.53 -25.85 30.09
C SER A 629 -2.22 -25.74 31.44
N GLU A 630 -1.65 -24.96 32.35
CA GLU A 630 -2.26 -24.64 33.64
C GLU A 630 -3.06 -23.34 33.53
N HIS A 631 -4.31 -23.36 33.94
CA HIS A 631 -5.14 -22.16 34.05
C HIS A 631 -5.85 -22.14 35.41
N ARG A 632 -5.59 -21.09 36.20
CA ARG A 632 -6.20 -20.88 37.54
C ARG A 632 -5.99 -22.05 38.52
N GLY A 633 -4.84 -22.72 38.46
CA GLY A 633 -4.49 -23.83 39.35
C GLY A 633 -4.98 -25.20 38.90
N GLU A 634 -5.63 -25.30 37.74
CA GLU A 634 -6.06 -26.57 37.13
C GLU A 634 -5.32 -26.81 35.80
N PHE A 635 -4.93 -28.06 35.56
CA PHE A 635 -4.30 -28.46 34.30
C PHE A 635 -5.36 -28.85 33.27
N SER A 636 -5.17 -28.43 32.02
CA SER A 636 -5.97 -28.88 30.89
C SER A 636 -5.72 -30.37 30.59
N GLU A 637 -6.67 -31.02 29.93
CA GLU A 637 -6.43 -32.36 29.39
C GLU A 637 -5.26 -32.32 28.36
N PRO A 638 -4.37 -33.34 28.37
CA PRO A 638 -3.27 -33.41 27.42
C PRO A 638 -3.75 -33.48 25.97
N SER A 639 -3.40 -32.48 25.17
CA SER A 639 -3.67 -32.44 23.73
C SER A 639 -2.50 -33.08 22.98
N PRO A 640 -2.71 -34.15 22.19
CA PRO A 640 -1.64 -34.81 21.46
C PRO A 640 -1.05 -33.89 20.39
N PHE A 641 0.25 -34.01 20.15
CA PHE A 641 0.88 -33.31 19.03
C PHE A 641 0.38 -33.88 17.71
N VAL A 642 0.03 -33.00 16.77
CA VAL A 642 -0.26 -33.36 15.39
C VAL A 642 0.99 -33.08 14.55
N LEU A 643 1.44 -34.08 13.79
CA LEU A 643 2.56 -33.90 12.89
C LEU A 643 2.09 -33.19 11.63
N HIS A 644 2.57 -31.97 11.44
CA HIS A 644 2.52 -31.27 10.16
C HIS A 644 3.89 -31.36 9.51
N SER A 645 3.99 -32.07 8.38
CA SER A 645 5.23 -32.18 7.63
C SER A 645 5.02 -31.70 6.20
N ILE A 646 5.93 -30.86 5.73
CA ILE A 646 6.03 -30.47 4.32
C ILE A 646 7.29 -31.12 3.77
N SER A 647 7.15 -31.80 2.64
CA SER A 647 8.27 -32.37 1.90
C SER A 647 8.41 -31.63 0.59
N THR A 648 9.64 -31.29 0.22
CA THR A 648 9.98 -30.62 -1.04
C THR A 648 11.09 -31.40 -1.74
N GLU A 649 10.98 -31.64 -3.03
CA GLU A 649 12.07 -32.24 -3.80
C GLU A 649 13.20 -31.23 -4.03
N ARG A 650 14.44 -31.72 -4.08
CA ARG A 650 15.62 -30.92 -4.43
C ARG A 650 16.27 -31.52 -5.69
N PRO A 651 16.83 -30.68 -6.58
CA PRO A 651 17.49 -31.17 -7.78
C PRO A 651 18.66 -32.09 -7.43
N GLN A 652 18.58 -33.36 -7.88
CA GLN A 652 19.61 -34.35 -7.57
C GLN A 652 20.99 -33.96 -8.11
N GLY A 653 21.05 -33.42 -9.33
CA GLY A 653 22.28 -33.00 -9.97
C GLY A 653 23.02 -31.92 -9.16
N GLU A 654 22.30 -30.98 -8.55
CA GLU A 654 22.91 -29.93 -7.71
C GLU A 654 23.52 -30.48 -6.43
N LEU A 655 23.01 -31.61 -5.95
CA LEU A 655 23.57 -32.27 -4.77
C LEU A 655 24.83 -33.09 -5.13
N ILE A 656 24.84 -33.70 -6.31
CA ILE A 656 25.91 -34.61 -6.74
C ILE A 656 27.07 -33.85 -7.40
N ASP A 657 26.77 -32.93 -8.31
CA ASP A 657 27.74 -32.14 -9.08
C ASP A 657 27.23 -30.69 -9.28
N PRO A 658 27.26 -29.86 -8.22
CA PRO A 658 26.78 -28.47 -8.29
C PRO A 658 27.52 -27.63 -9.33
N ILE A 659 28.84 -27.87 -9.50
CA ILE A 659 29.66 -27.11 -10.44
C ILE A 659 29.30 -27.48 -11.88
N GLY A 660 29.18 -28.77 -12.19
CA GLY A 660 28.80 -29.23 -13.52
C GLY A 660 27.40 -28.78 -13.91
N GLN A 661 26.43 -28.84 -12.99
CA GLN A 661 25.08 -28.34 -13.24
C GLN A 661 25.06 -26.82 -13.47
N ALA A 662 25.76 -26.05 -12.63
CA ALA A 662 25.86 -24.61 -12.81
C ALA A 662 26.50 -24.24 -14.17
N TYR A 663 27.60 -24.92 -14.53
CA TYR A 663 28.27 -24.72 -15.82
C TYR A 663 27.36 -25.07 -17.00
N GLN A 664 26.63 -26.19 -16.91
CA GLN A 664 25.69 -26.62 -17.94
C GLN A 664 24.56 -25.60 -18.15
N ARG A 665 23.94 -25.11 -17.06
CA ARG A 665 22.92 -24.07 -17.14
C ARG A 665 23.47 -22.79 -17.73
N LEU A 666 24.65 -22.33 -17.30
CA LEU A 666 25.27 -21.12 -17.83
C LEU A 666 25.46 -21.22 -19.35
N ARG A 667 25.93 -22.37 -19.84
CA ARG A 667 26.06 -22.62 -21.28
C ARG A 667 24.73 -22.56 -22.02
N TRP A 668 23.67 -23.08 -21.41
CA TRP A 668 22.32 -23.06 -21.99
C TRP A 668 21.69 -21.67 -21.97
N GLN A 669 21.93 -20.89 -20.92
CA GLN A 669 21.51 -19.50 -20.81
C GLN A 669 22.20 -18.62 -21.87
N SER A 670 23.45 -18.94 -22.21
CA SER A 670 24.26 -18.18 -23.18
C SER A 670 24.08 -18.62 -24.63
N VAL A 671 23.18 -19.56 -24.94
CA VAL A 671 23.01 -20.04 -26.33
C VAL A 671 22.58 -18.89 -27.23
N ASP A 672 23.36 -18.70 -28.30
CA ASP A 672 23.15 -17.70 -29.35
C ASP A 672 23.25 -16.23 -28.87
N LEU A 673 23.72 -16.01 -27.64
CA LEU A 673 24.17 -14.70 -27.18
C LEU A 673 25.62 -14.51 -27.65
N ARG A 674 25.82 -13.96 -28.85
CA ARG A 674 27.15 -13.50 -29.26
C ARG A 674 27.57 -12.38 -28.30
N CYS A 675 28.79 -12.43 -27.76
CA CYS A 675 29.40 -11.28 -27.08
C CYS A 675 29.54 -10.13 -28.08
N SER A 676 28.50 -9.30 -28.21
CA SER A 676 28.53 -8.10 -29.05
C SER A 676 29.09 -6.88 -28.33
N ASP A 677 29.41 -6.96 -27.05
CA ASP A 677 29.89 -5.80 -26.27
C ASP A 677 31.25 -6.08 -25.64
N ASN A 678 32.30 -5.77 -26.39
CA ASN A 678 33.66 -5.60 -25.86
C ASN A 678 33.79 -4.35 -24.93
N ASN A 679 32.70 -3.64 -24.63
CA ASN A 679 32.72 -2.47 -23.75
C ASN A 679 32.15 -2.72 -22.34
N ASP A 680 31.38 -3.80 -22.11
CA ASP A 680 30.75 -4.03 -20.79
C ASP A 680 31.46 -5.10 -19.93
N CYS A 681 32.49 -5.76 -20.48
CA CYS A 681 33.23 -6.80 -19.76
C CYS A 681 34.41 -6.29 -18.90
N GLU A 682 34.75 -5.00 -18.94
CA GLU A 682 35.85 -4.45 -18.13
C GLU A 682 35.45 -4.06 -16.69
N GLY A 683 34.15 -4.07 -16.35
CA GLY A 683 33.69 -3.69 -15.01
C GLY A 683 33.66 -4.80 -13.94
N GLY A 684 33.93 -6.06 -14.28
CA GLY A 684 33.58 -7.20 -13.42
C GLY A 684 34.64 -8.27 -13.18
N ARG A 685 35.93 -7.99 -13.46
CA ARG A 685 37.03 -8.97 -13.26
C ARG A 685 37.93 -8.72 -12.05
N ASN A 686 37.61 -7.74 -11.20
CA ASN A 686 38.25 -7.58 -9.90
C ASN A 686 37.18 -7.48 -8.82
N GLU A 687 36.72 -8.62 -8.30
CA GLU A 687 36.35 -8.85 -6.89
C GLU A 687 36.01 -10.32 -6.64
#